data_AF-A0A947WPQ8-F1
#
_entry.id   AF-A0A947WPQ8-F1
#
_cell.length_a   1.000
_cell.length_b   1.000
_cell.length_c   1.000
_cell.angle_alpha   90.00
_cell.angle_beta   90.00
_cell.angle_gamma   90.00
#
_symmetry.space_group_name_H-M   'P 1'
#
loop_
_entity.id
_entity.type
_entity.pdbx_description
1 polymer ?
#
loop_
_entity_poly.entity_id
_entity_poly.type
_entity_poly.pdbx_seq_one_letter_code
_entity_poly.pdbx_strand_id
1 'polypeptide(L)'
;MLLSLNWLKDFVNIPKNITPEELGLRLTMHTVEIDGIEKQGENLDGVVVGEILEIKNHPNANKLSIAQVDVGENDFRQIIFGQMLKIKIGQKMPVALAPTVLPNGQEIKKTKLRGETSEGMFCLDQELGLLKEGVSARFFDKSIKNGTSVIKALGLDDVIYEVDNKSITNRPDLWGHYGMAREIAAFLNIDMIDNKFSIFNFQTNSNFQFSNKSKIQNPQSTINAQVEDQKLCPRYMAIAMNGIKIQDSQEWIQKRLMAVGMRPINNIVDITNYVMLELGQPTHAFDFGKIKGKFPISNFQFPNNFQFPISNFKTNSKAQKNNTQIIIRNAKQNEIIKTLDGVERKLDESMLVIADEKKPIAIAGVMGGVNSEVDDKTNSILIESANFNAISVRKTAQKLGLRTEASMRFEKSLDPNLCEIALARIVELIKETCTNANAKIISNLADEKNFDINQKTIQLDLDWLNKRIGQEIKENRVVEILESLGFGVEINKNEKSKKKNKKININTHVDTKRPTGYLVSNPASIQCSSALSVCVPTWRAKDISIPEDIVEEVARIYGYNNLKPEMPVAMIKAPKINQEKALEREIKNILSQGAGLTEVYNYSFVGEKQLDKLGISLHNYIQLANPIVSQHTMLRQSLIPNLLDNIKLNQAKYENIKLFEIGNVFLNFSGALNKSDKNNDKLPHQEN
;
A
#
# COMPACT_ATOMS: atom_id res chain seq x y z
N MET A 1 3.53 4.15 0.24
CA MET A 1 3.29 3.01 1.17
C MET A 1 4.59 2.72 1.88
N LEU A 2 4.58 2.35 3.17
CA LEU A 2 5.80 1.98 3.88
C LEU A 2 6.00 0.45 3.89
N LEU A 3 7.24 0.01 3.68
CA LEU A 3 7.63 -1.41 3.67
C LEU A 3 8.79 -1.66 4.62
N SER A 4 8.62 -2.60 5.55
CA SER A 4 9.66 -3.06 6.46
C SER A 4 10.55 -4.12 5.78
N LEU A 5 11.87 -3.88 5.74
CA LEU A 5 12.84 -4.85 5.24
C LEU A 5 12.86 -6.12 6.11
N ASN A 6 12.76 -5.98 7.42
CA ASN A 6 12.71 -7.14 8.33
C ASN A 6 11.46 -7.98 8.13
N TRP A 7 10.32 -7.37 7.79
CA TRP A 7 9.11 -8.10 7.43
C TRP A 7 9.23 -8.76 6.06
N LEU A 8 9.83 -8.11 5.07
CA LEU A 8 10.10 -8.73 3.76
C LEU A 8 10.99 -9.99 3.89
N LYS A 9 11.98 -9.98 4.79
CA LYS A 9 12.87 -11.12 5.06
C LYS A 9 12.16 -12.36 5.61
N ASP A 10 10.92 -12.24 6.09
CA ASP A 10 10.12 -13.41 6.44
C ASP A 10 9.73 -14.25 5.22
N PHE A 11 9.65 -13.62 4.05
CA PHE A 11 9.15 -14.20 2.82
C PHE A 11 10.25 -14.47 1.81
N VAL A 12 11.41 -13.82 1.93
CA VAL A 12 12.55 -13.96 1.01
C VAL A 12 13.89 -13.93 1.73
N ASN A 13 14.80 -14.82 1.33
CA ASN A 13 16.17 -14.83 1.82
C ASN A 13 17.05 -13.91 0.96
N ILE A 14 17.02 -12.61 1.28
CA ILE A 14 17.80 -11.61 0.53
C ILE A 14 19.30 -11.85 0.75
N PRO A 15 20.09 -12.01 -0.33
CA PRO A 15 21.53 -12.22 -0.22
C PRO A 15 22.25 -11.14 0.59
N LYS A 16 23.15 -11.53 1.50
CA LYS A 16 23.85 -10.61 2.42
C LYS A 16 24.72 -9.55 1.73
N ASN A 17 25.09 -9.78 0.47
CA ASN A 17 25.88 -8.84 -0.33
C ASN A 17 25.04 -7.71 -0.94
N ILE A 18 23.71 -7.78 -0.85
CA ILE A 18 22.81 -6.72 -1.31
C ILE A 18 22.52 -5.80 -0.13
N THR A 19 22.99 -4.55 -0.21
CA THR A 19 22.67 -3.54 0.81
C THR A 19 21.22 -3.07 0.66
N PRO A 20 20.63 -2.47 1.70
CA PRO A 20 19.28 -1.91 1.60
C PRO A 20 19.13 -0.88 0.46
N GLU A 21 20.15 -0.05 0.24
CA GLU A 21 20.16 0.95 -0.83
C GLU A 21 20.17 0.30 -2.22
N GLU A 22 20.99 -0.74 -2.41
CA GLU A 22 21.01 -1.52 -3.66
C GLU A 22 19.68 -2.25 -3.89
N LEU A 23 19.05 -2.80 -2.83
CA LEU A 23 17.73 -3.40 -2.95
C LEU A 23 16.68 -2.36 -3.34
N GLY A 24 16.70 -1.17 -2.74
CA GLY A 24 15.81 -0.06 -3.07
C GLY A 24 15.96 0.36 -4.53
N LEU A 25 17.20 0.47 -5.03
CA LEU A 25 17.45 0.76 -6.45
C LEU A 25 16.90 -0.35 -7.36
N ARG A 26 17.09 -1.62 -7.02
CA ARG A 26 16.55 -2.74 -7.80
C ARG A 26 15.02 -2.76 -7.81
N LEU A 27 14.38 -2.47 -6.67
CA LEU A 27 12.93 -2.30 -6.62
C LEU A 27 12.48 -1.22 -7.61
N THR A 28 13.13 -0.04 -7.61
CA THR A 28 12.85 1.04 -8.59
C THR A 28 13.04 0.61 -10.03
N MET A 29 14.10 -0.14 -10.33
CA MET A 29 14.40 -0.55 -11.71
C MET A 29 13.50 -1.67 -12.24
N HIS A 30 12.99 -2.55 -11.37
CA HIS A 30 12.31 -3.79 -11.78
C HIS A 30 10.81 -3.82 -11.46
N THR A 31 10.34 -3.04 -10.48
CA THR A 31 8.99 -3.20 -9.92
C THR A 31 8.30 -1.88 -9.57
N VAL A 32 8.83 -1.09 -8.62
CA VAL A 32 8.14 0.07 -8.01
C VAL A 32 9.12 1.17 -7.63
N GLU A 33 8.72 2.43 -7.76
CA GLU A 33 9.56 3.56 -7.36
C GLU A 33 9.67 3.68 -5.84
N ILE A 34 10.90 3.75 -5.35
CA ILE A 34 11.23 4.03 -3.95
C ILE A 34 11.55 5.51 -3.80
N ASP A 35 10.66 6.25 -3.13
CA ASP A 35 10.79 7.69 -2.82
C ASP A 35 11.84 7.94 -1.72
N GLY A 36 11.98 6.99 -0.78
CA GLY A 36 12.83 7.17 0.39
C GLY A 36 13.22 5.84 1.06
N ILE A 37 14.34 5.87 1.78
CA ILE A 37 14.83 4.77 2.60
C ILE A 37 15.16 5.34 3.98
N GLU A 38 14.43 4.91 5.00
CA GLU A 38 14.63 5.33 6.39
C GLU A 38 15.26 4.19 7.20
N LYS A 39 16.32 4.47 7.95
CA LYS A 39 16.92 3.52 8.89
C LYS A 39 16.48 3.91 10.30
N GLN A 40 15.68 3.09 10.97
CA GLN A 40 15.08 3.46 12.26
C GLN A 40 16.10 3.80 13.36
N GLY A 41 17.29 3.17 13.30
CA GLY A 41 18.38 3.36 14.25
C GLY A 41 19.46 4.34 13.78
N GLU A 42 19.21 5.15 12.75
CA GLU A 42 20.22 6.06 12.19
C GLU A 42 20.73 7.04 13.25
N ASN A 43 22.06 7.21 13.32
CA ASN A 43 22.73 8.05 14.31
C ASN A 43 22.50 7.65 15.79
N LEU A 44 22.19 6.37 16.06
CA LEU A 44 22.08 5.82 17.42
C LEU A 44 23.19 4.83 17.79
N ASP A 45 24.21 4.66 16.94
CA ASP A 45 25.30 3.69 17.14
C ASP A 45 26.08 3.92 18.45
N GLY A 46 26.24 5.18 18.85
CA GLY A 46 26.94 5.56 20.09
C GLY A 46 26.05 5.58 21.34
N VAL A 47 24.79 5.13 21.26
CA VAL A 47 23.85 5.14 22.38
C VAL A 47 23.64 3.73 22.92
N VAL A 48 23.88 3.56 24.23
CA VAL A 48 23.75 2.28 24.93
C VAL A 48 22.82 2.37 26.13
N VAL A 49 22.36 1.23 26.62
CA VAL A 49 21.62 1.14 27.89
C VAL A 49 22.62 1.20 29.05
N GLY A 50 22.55 2.25 29.85
CA GLY A 50 23.38 2.43 31.04
C GLY A 50 22.60 2.36 32.35
N GLU A 51 23.18 1.79 33.39
CA GLU A 51 22.61 1.70 34.74
C GLU A 51 23.21 2.75 35.68
N ILE A 52 22.34 3.50 36.35
CA ILE A 52 22.77 4.56 37.28
C ILE A 52 23.18 3.92 38.61
N LEU A 53 24.47 3.97 38.93
CA LEU A 53 25.03 3.39 40.16
C LEU A 53 25.01 4.37 41.33
N GLU A 54 25.31 5.64 41.06
CA GLU A 54 25.45 6.67 42.08
C GLU A 54 24.97 8.02 41.54
N ILE A 55 24.38 8.86 42.39
CA ILE A 55 24.00 10.24 42.08
C ILE A 55 24.51 11.16 43.20
N LYS A 56 25.26 12.20 42.83
CA LYS A 56 25.77 13.25 43.71
C LYS A 56 25.32 14.63 43.22
N ASN A 57 25.21 15.59 44.14
CA ASN A 57 25.02 16.99 43.76
C ASN A 57 26.31 17.56 43.17
N HIS A 58 26.19 18.39 42.13
CA HIS A 58 27.36 19.01 41.52
C HIS A 58 27.97 20.05 42.48
N PRO A 59 29.29 20.00 42.77
CA PRO A 59 29.92 20.82 43.81
C PRO A 59 29.82 22.33 43.52
N ASN A 60 29.90 22.69 42.24
CA ASN A 60 29.92 24.09 41.78
C ASN A 60 28.64 24.56 41.05
N ALA A 61 27.52 23.82 41.16
CA ALA A 61 26.29 24.15 40.42
C ALA A 61 25.01 23.61 41.07
N ASN A 62 24.16 24.50 41.58
CA ASN A 62 22.94 24.13 42.34
C ASN A 62 21.85 23.45 41.50
N LYS A 63 21.90 23.52 40.16
CA LYS A 63 20.90 22.94 39.25
C LYS A 63 21.37 21.66 38.54
N LEU A 64 22.60 21.23 38.80
CA LEU A 64 23.20 20.07 38.15
C LEU A 64 23.49 18.96 39.17
N SER A 65 23.53 17.73 38.68
CA SER A 65 23.91 16.54 39.42
C SER A 65 24.91 15.74 38.58
N ILE A 66 25.66 14.88 39.26
CA ILE A 66 26.66 14.00 38.67
C ILE A 66 26.20 12.58 38.94
N ALA A 67 26.07 11.77 37.89
CA ALA A 67 25.79 10.35 37.99
C ALA A 67 27.02 9.53 37.58
N GLN A 68 27.29 8.45 38.32
CA GLN A 68 28.17 7.40 37.85
C GLN A 68 27.30 6.31 37.21
N VAL A 69 27.63 5.95 35.96
CA VAL A 69 26.79 5.08 35.14
C VAL A 69 27.62 3.90 34.63
N ASP A 70 27.13 2.68 34.83
CA ASP A 70 27.66 1.47 34.20
C ASP A 70 27.10 1.36 32.78
N VAL A 71 27.97 1.47 31.78
CA VAL A 71 27.61 1.38 30.35
C VAL A 71 28.03 0.04 29.75
N GLY A 72 28.26 -0.98 30.59
CA GLY A 72 28.63 -2.33 30.19
C GLY A 72 30.13 -2.57 30.08
N GLU A 73 30.52 -3.84 30.01
CA GLU A 73 31.92 -4.29 29.81
C GLU A 73 32.95 -3.71 30.81
N ASN A 74 32.52 -3.45 32.06
CA ASN A 74 33.32 -2.76 33.09
C ASN A 74 33.72 -1.32 32.73
N ASP A 75 32.99 -0.68 31.81
CA ASP A 75 33.12 0.74 31.49
C ASP A 75 32.14 1.55 32.34
N PHE A 76 32.68 2.48 33.14
CA PHE A 76 31.90 3.34 34.02
C PHE A 76 32.13 4.80 33.65
N ARG A 77 31.06 5.50 33.31
CA ARG A 77 31.11 6.89 32.81
C ARG A 77 30.51 7.85 33.82
N GLN A 78 31.18 9.00 33.98
CA GLN A 78 30.64 10.12 34.72
C GLN A 78 29.78 10.98 33.79
N ILE A 79 28.50 11.18 34.16
CA ILE A 79 27.54 11.97 33.37
C ILE A 79 27.00 13.12 34.22
N ILE A 80 27.12 14.34 33.71
CA ILE A 80 26.53 15.53 34.33
C ILE A 80 25.16 15.79 33.71
N PHE A 81 24.14 15.94 34.54
CA PHE A 81 22.76 16.12 34.10
C PHE A 81 22.02 17.17 34.93
N GLY A 82 20.95 17.74 34.37
CA GLY A 82 20.10 18.70 35.05
C GLY A 82 19.16 18.03 36.06
N GLN A 83 19.02 18.60 37.25
CA GLN A 83 18.19 18.04 38.34
C GLN A 83 16.68 17.93 37.99
N MET A 84 16.22 18.58 36.92
CA MET A 84 14.86 18.41 36.42
C MET A 84 14.61 17.01 35.86
N LEU A 85 15.67 16.32 35.42
CA LEU A 85 15.62 14.93 35.01
C LEU A 85 15.55 14.04 36.26
N LYS A 86 14.34 13.68 36.67
CA LYS A 86 14.06 12.92 37.91
C LYS A 86 14.43 11.44 37.74
N ILE A 87 15.71 11.10 37.91
CA ILE A 87 16.24 9.74 37.85
C ILE A 87 16.59 9.19 39.23
N LYS A 88 16.62 7.87 39.38
CA LYS A 88 16.90 7.13 40.61
C LYS A 88 18.02 6.11 40.39
N ILE A 89 18.77 5.85 41.45
CA ILE A 89 19.79 4.78 41.48
C ILE A 89 19.13 3.43 41.14
N GLY A 90 19.81 2.63 40.31
CA GLY A 90 19.36 1.33 39.83
C GLY A 90 18.38 1.38 38.65
N GLN A 91 18.07 2.57 38.11
CA GLN A 91 17.35 2.70 36.85
C GLN A 91 18.31 2.53 35.66
N LYS A 92 17.82 1.88 34.60
CA LYS A 92 18.51 1.75 33.32
C LYS A 92 17.90 2.70 32.30
N MET A 93 18.71 3.45 31.57
CA MET A 93 18.22 4.41 30.58
C MET A 93 19.19 4.60 29.40
N PRO A 94 18.76 5.23 28.29
CA PRO A 94 19.62 5.55 27.17
C PRO A 94 20.76 6.50 27.55
N VAL A 95 21.99 6.16 27.15
CA VAL A 95 23.20 6.94 27.39
C VAL A 95 23.97 7.09 26.09
N ALA A 96 24.15 8.32 25.62
CA ALA A 96 25.05 8.64 24.52
C ALA A 96 26.49 8.72 25.01
N LEU A 97 27.35 7.86 24.46
CA LEU A 97 28.78 7.80 24.76
C LEU A 97 29.53 8.84 23.93
N ALA A 98 30.39 9.63 24.56
CA ALA A 98 31.25 10.56 23.84
C ALA A 98 32.47 9.82 23.20
N PRO A 99 32.85 10.10 21.94
CA PRO A 99 32.17 11.00 20.99
C PRO A 99 31.04 10.30 20.20
N THR A 100 29.89 10.96 20.04
CA THR A 100 28.82 10.50 19.13
C THR A 100 27.98 11.67 18.61
N VAL A 101 27.17 11.46 17.57
CA VAL A 101 26.22 12.44 17.03
C VAL A 101 24.84 11.82 17.10
N LEU A 102 23.89 12.55 17.69
CA LEU A 102 22.50 12.11 17.83
C LEU A 102 21.66 12.46 16.59
N PRO A 103 20.48 11.84 16.40
CA PRO A 103 19.60 12.10 15.25
C PRO A 103 19.20 13.57 15.06
N ASN A 104 19.16 14.36 16.14
CA ASN A 104 18.89 15.80 16.09
C ASN A 104 20.10 16.65 15.64
N GLY A 105 21.23 16.02 15.28
CA GLY A 105 22.48 16.68 14.90
C GLY A 105 23.35 17.11 16.08
N GLN A 106 22.96 16.80 17.32
CA GLN A 106 23.72 17.19 18.51
C GLN A 106 24.99 16.32 18.64
N GLU A 107 26.15 16.97 18.62
CA GLU A 107 27.44 16.32 18.89
C GLU A 107 27.67 16.16 20.40
N ILE A 108 27.85 14.93 20.85
CA ILE A 108 28.22 14.58 22.22
C ILE A 108 29.73 14.40 22.28
N LYS A 109 30.40 15.24 23.07
CA LYS A 109 31.85 15.21 23.28
C LYS A 109 32.17 15.15 24.78
N LYS A 110 33.35 14.62 25.12
CA LYS A 110 33.85 14.69 26.49
C LYS A 110 34.13 16.15 26.82
N THR A 111 33.40 16.71 27.79
CA THR A 111 33.44 18.13 28.12
C THR A 111 33.61 18.35 29.61
N LYS A 112 34.18 19.48 30.00
CA LYS A 112 34.21 19.92 31.40
C LYS A 112 33.11 20.95 31.63
N LEU A 113 32.19 20.65 32.53
CA LEU A 113 31.13 21.55 32.96
C LEU A 113 31.44 21.98 34.39
N ARG A 114 31.78 23.26 34.58
CA ARG A 114 32.00 23.88 35.91
C ARG A 114 32.99 23.12 36.81
N GLY A 115 34.06 22.60 36.21
CA GLY A 115 35.17 21.92 36.89
C GLY A 115 35.11 20.40 36.81
N GLU A 116 33.92 19.83 36.60
CA GLU A 116 33.69 18.38 36.54
C GLU A 116 33.61 17.89 35.10
N THR A 117 34.00 16.64 34.87
CA THR A 117 34.01 16.05 33.51
C THR A 117 32.70 15.30 33.25
N SER A 118 32.08 15.53 32.09
CA SER A 118 30.99 14.70 31.57
C SER A 118 31.49 13.92 30.35
N GLU A 119 31.33 12.60 30.40
CA GLU A 119 31.82 11.66 29.39
C GLU A 119 30.71 11.11 28.48
N GLY A 120 29.56 11.75 28.52
CA GLY A 120 28.37 11.39 27.76
C GLY A 120 27.17 12.23 28.16
N MET A 121 25.98 11.76 27.78
CA MET A 121 24.70 12.40 28.07
C MET A 121 23.61 11.34 28.25
N PHE A 122 22.69 11.54 29.20
CA PHE A 122 21.44 10.77 29.23
C PHE A 122 20.52 11.24 28.10
N CYS A 123 19.99 10.32 27.30
CA CYS A 123 19.12 10.68 26.18
C CYS A 123 17.65 10.56 26.55
N LEU A 124 16.87 11.56 26.15
CA LEU A 124 15.42 11.58 26.15
C LEU A 124 14.87 11.05 24.82
N ASP A 125 13.61 10.64 24.80
CA ASP A 125 12.97 10.14 23.57
C ASP A 125 13.02 11.15 22.41
N GLN A 126 12.96 12.46 22.69
CA GLN A 126 13.10 13.50 21.67
C GLN A 126 14.52 13.53 21.07
N GLU A 127 15.55 13.39 21.90
CA GLU A 127 16.95 13.38 21.46
C GLU A 127 17.30 12.11 20.69
N LEU A 128 16.60 11.00 20.99
CA LEU A 128 16.68 9.74 20.25
C LEU A 128 15.90 9.74 18.94
N GLY A 129 15.17 10.82 18.61
CA GLY A 129 14.32 10.89 17.41
C GLY A 129 12.99 10.13 17.52
N LEU A 130 12.63 9.64 18.72
CA LEU A 130 11.40 8.86 18.96
C LEU A 130 10.17 9.74 19.22
N LEU A 131 10.39 11.02 19.57
CA LEU A 131 9.33 12.01 19.76
C LEU A 131 9.66 13.29 18.99
N LYS A 132 8.68 13.81 18.23
CA LYS A 132 8.82 15.09 17.52
C LYS A 132 8.85 16.28 18.48
N GLU A 133 8.03 16.26 19.53
CA GLU A 133 7.92 17.33 20.54
C GLU A 133 7.69 16.74 21.95
N GLY A 134 8.18 17.44 22.97
CA GLY A 134 8.00 17.08 24.38
C GLY A 134 9.23 16.44 25.03
N VAL A 135 9.21 16.34 26.36
CA VAL A 135 10.30 15.79 27.18
C VAL A 135 9.83 14.48 27.81
N SER A 136 10.37 13.35 27.34
CA SER A 136 10.07 12.01 27.88
C SER A 136 11.36 11.27 28.19
N ALA A 137 11.52 10.85 29.45
CA ALA A 137 12.61 9.99 29.87
C ALA A 137 12.16 8.53 29.80
N ARG A 138 12.94 7.71 29.10
CA ARG A 138 12.69 6.27 28.98
C ARG A 138 13.55 5.48 29.93
N PHE A 139 12.96 4.46 30.53
CA PHE A 139 13.66 3.48 31.35
C PHE A 139 13.50 2.08 30.78
N PHE A 140 14.53 1.28 30.93
CA PHE A 140 14.58 -0.10 30.48
C PHE A 140 14.36 -1.07 31.64
N ASP A 141 13.86 -2.27 31.31
CA ASP A 141 13.75 -3.35 32.28
C ASP A 141 15.14 -3.77 32.81
N LYS A 142 15.20 -4.16 34.08
CA LYS A 142 16.46 -4.56 34.73
C LYS A 142 17.14 -5.75 34.05
N SER A 143 16.38 -6.61 33.36
CA SER A 143 16.89 -7.76 32.61
C SER A 143 17.79 -7.40 31.42
N ILE A 144 17.68 -6.18 30.87
CA ILE A 144 18.53 -5.75 29.77
C ILE A 144 19.97 -5.56 30.28
N LYS A 145 20.94 -6.17 29.62
CA LYS A 145 22.36 -6.08 29.97
C LYS A 145 22.88 -4.65 29.73
N ASN A 146 23.66 -4.13 30.68
CA ASN A 146 24.32 -2.82 30.53
C ASN A 146 25.27 -2.86 29.32
N GLY A 147 25.30 -1.78 28.55
CA GLY A 147 26.02 -1.69 27.28
C GLY A 147 25.32 -2.27 26.06
N THR A 148 24.10 -2.80 26.22
CA THR A 148 23.29 -3.16 25.05
C THR A 148 23.01 -1.90 24.23
N SER A 149 23.28 -1.94 22.92
CA SER A 149 22.92 -0.84 22.01
C SER A 149 21.43 -0.49 22.12
N VAL A 150 21.11 0.81 22.16
CA VAL A 150 19.72 1.28 22.22
C VAL A 150 18.93 0.86 20.98
N ILE A 151 19.58 0.75 19.82
CA ILE A 151 18.97 0.22 18.59
C ILE A 151 18.40 -1.17 18.86
N LYS A 152 19.21 -2.06 19.46
CA LYS A 152 18.79 -3.43 19.79
C LYS A 152 17.77 -3.46 20.94
N ALA A 153 17.95 -2.62 21.96
CA ALA A 153 17.05 -2.58 23.12
C ALA A 153 15.64 -2.10 22.75
N LEU A 154 15.52 -1.22 21.75
CA LEU A 154 14.25 -0.71 21.25
C LEU A 154 13.72 -1.47 20.02
N GLY A 155 14.56 -2.28 19.36
CA GLY A 155 14.22 -2.96 18.12
C GLY A 155 14.10 -2.00 16.93
N LEU A 156 15.00 -1.03 16.85
CA LEU A 156 15.10 -0.03 15.77
C LEU A 156 16.09 -0.48 14.68
N ASP A 157 16.26 -1.78 14.49
CA ASP A 157 17.18 -2.41 13.56
C ASP A 157 16.54 -2.69 12.18
N ASP A 158 15.48 -1.96 11.84
CA ASP A 158 14.79 -2.10 10.57
C ASP A 158 15.16 -0.99 9.57
N VAL A 159 14.96 -1.31 8.30
CA VAL A 159 15.04 -0.37 7.19
C VAL A 159 13.68 -0.30 6.53
N ILE A 160 13.15 0.91 6.43
CA ILE A 160 11.81 1.16 5.90
C ILE A 160 11.94 1.81 4.52
N TYR A 161 11.30 1.20 3.53
CA TYR A 161 11.20 1.78 2.19
C TYR A 161 9.89 2.56 2.07
N GLU A 162 9.96 3.79 1.58
CA GLU A 162 8.81 4.57 1.15
C GLU A 162 8.60 4.36 -0.35
N VAL A 163 7.47 3.74 -0.70
CA VAL A 163 7.06 3.44 -2.09
C VAL A 163 6.14 4.55 -2.62
N ASP A 164 6.39 5.06 -3.83
CA ASP A 164 5.44 5.96 -4.51
C ASP A 164 4.17 5.18 -4.86
N ASN A 165 3.06 5.54 -4.23
CA ASN A 165 1.76 4.92 -4.49
C ASN A 165 1.29 5.08 -5.95
N LYS A 166 1.83 6.04 -6.71
CA LYS A 166 1.50 6.21 -8.14
C LYS A 166 2.06 5.07 -8.98
N SER A 167 3.25 4.56 -8.67
CA SER A 167 3.90 3.48 -9.43
C SER A 167 3.21 2.12 -9.24
N ILE A 168 2.34 1.98 -8.22
CA ILE A 168 1.63 0.73 -7.89
C ILE A 168 0.11 0.83 -8.05
N THR A 169 -0.40 1.83 -8.79
CA THR A 169 -1.85 2.03 -8.91
C THR A 169 -2.55 0.97 -9.75
N ASN A 170 -1.87 0.39 -10.74
CA ASN A 170 -2.32 -0.76 -11.54
C ASN A 170 -1.95 -2.12 -10.93
N ARG A 171 -1.25 -2.13 -9.79
CA ARG A 171 -0.69 -3.32 -9.16
C ARG A 171 -1.25 -3.55 -7.75
N PRO A 172 -2.54 -3.94 -7.63
CA PRO A 172 -3.16 -4.17 -6.32
C PRO A 172 -2.46 -5.24 -5.49
N ASP A 173 -1.81 -6.20 -6.14
CA ASP A 173 -1.05 -7.27 -5.51
C ASP A 173 0.15 -6.76 -4.70
N LEU A 174 0.66 -5.56 -5.01
CA LEU A 174 1.83 -4.98 -4.35
C LEU A 174 1.48 -4.14 -3.10
N TRP A 175 0.21 -4.01 -2.75
CA TRP A 175 -0.25 -3.23 -1.58
C TRP A 175 -0.04 -3.94 -0.23
N GLY A 176 0.83 -4.95 -0.19
CA GLY A 176 1.25 -5.68 1.00
C GLY A 176 2.67 -6.24 0.85
N HIS A 177 3.28 -6.62 1.98
CA HIS A 177 4.65 -7.12 2.02
C HIS A 177 4.83 -8.42 1.22
N TYR A 178 3.83 -9.30 1.20
CA TYR A 178 3.90 -10.58 0.51
C TYR A 178 3.99 -10.43 -1.02
N GLY A 179 3.22 -9.51 -1.61
CA GLY A 179 3.31 -9.22 -3.04
C GLY A 179 4.65 -8.60 -3.43
N MET A 180 5.15 -7.66 -2.62
CA MET A 180 6.48 -7.06 -2.81
C MET A 180 7.60 -8.10 -2.68
N ALA A 181 7.50 -9.02 -1.71
CA ALA A 181 8.45 -10.11 -1.57
C ALA A 181 8.47 -11.04 -2.80
N ARG A 182 7.31 -11.31 -3.42
CA ARG A 182 7.22 -12.09 -4.66
C ARG A 182 8.00 -11.45 -5.80
N GLU A 183 7.92 -10.13 -5.93
CA GLU A 183 8.67 -9.37 -6.92
C GLU A 183 10.18 -9.39 -6.63
N ILE A 184 10.57 -9.24 -5.36
CA ILE A 184 11.97 -9.40 -4.92
C ILE A 184 12.51 -10.78 -5.28
N ALA A 185 11.70 -11.83 -5.04
CA ALA A 185 12.07 -13.19 -5.40
C ALA A 185 12.33 -13.33 -6.91
N ALA A 186 11.47 -12.75 -7.73
CA ALA A 186 11.58 -12.79 -9.19
C ALA A 186 12.84 -12.09 -9.72
N PHE A 187 13.08 -10.82 -9.37
CA PHE A 187 14.22 -10.08 -9.95
C PHE A 187 15.57 -10.46 -9.33
N LEU A 188 15.61 -10.98 -8.09
CA LEU A 188 16.83 -11.53 -7.50
C LEU A 188 17.08 -12.99 -7.88
N ASN A 189 16.12 -13.63 -8.54
CA ASN A 189 16.12 -15.06 -8.83
C ASN A 189 16.38 -15.93 -7.59
N ILE A 190 15.60 -15.68 -6.53
CA ILE A 190 15.63 -16.43 -5.28
C ILE A 190 14.27 -17.08 -5.03
N ASP A 191 14.23 -18.10 -4.18
CA ASP A 191 12.99 -18.74 -3.79
C ASP A 191 12.26 -17.96 -2.68
N MET A 192 10.93 -18.01 -2.74
CA MET A 192 10.07 -17.58 -1.63
C MET A 192 10.20 -18.56 -0.45
N ILE A 193 10.09 -18.03 0.76
CA ILE A 193 10.03 -18.79 2.00
C ILE A 193 8.56 -19.15 2.27
N ASP A 194 8.11 -20.31 1.80
CA ASP A 194 6.70 -20.72 1.87
C ASP A 194 6.30 -21.41 3.20
N ASN A 195 7.18 -21.46 4.20
CA ASN A 195 6.91 -22.17 5.45
C ASN A 195 6.09 -21.37 6.48
N LYS A 196 5.85 -20.08 6.26
CA LYS A 196 5.20 -19.19 7.25
C LYS A 196 3.68 -19.30 7.26
N PHE A 197 3.07 -19.72 6.16
CA PHE A 197 1.63 -19.91 6.10
C PHE A 197 1.33 -21.40 6.08
N SER A 198 0.67 -21.91 7.14
CA SER A 198 0.16 -23.28 7.12
C SER A 198 -0.77 -23.54 5.94
N ILE A 199 -1.39 -22.49 5.38
CA ILE A 199 -2.33 -22.55 4.25
C ILE A 199 -1.69 -22.77 2.88
N PHE A 200 -0.47 -22.27 2.63
CA PHE A 200 0.18 -22.43 1.31
C PHE A 200 0.86 -23.80 1.17
N ASN A 201 1.14 -24.47 2.29
CA ASN A 201 1.56 -25.88 2.29
C ASN A 201 0.49 -26.85 1.74
N PHE A 202 -0.75 -26.39 1.49
CA PHE A 202 -1.81 -27.24 0.92
C PHE A 202 -1.82 -27.30 -0.61
N GLN A 203 -1.19 -26.35 -1.32
CA GLN A 203 -1.26 -26.30 -2.79
C GLN A 203 -0.19 -27.15 -3.49
N THR A 204 0.86 -27.59 -2.79
CA THR A 204 2.03 -28.26 -3.42
C THR A 204 1.83 -29.76 -3.69
N ASN A 205 0.71 -30.36 -3.28
CA ASN A 205 0.36 -31.74 -3.59
C ASN A 205 -0.79 -31.80 -4.62
N SER A 206 -0.44 -31.76 -5.90
CA SER A 206 -1.33 -31.92 -7.06
C SER A 206 -2.02 -33.29 -7.20
N ASN A 207 -1.99 -34.14 -6.15
CA ASN A 207 -2.64 -35.45 -6.10
C ASN A 207 -3.49 -35.70 -4.85
N PHE A 208 -3.86 -34.67 -4.09
CA PHE A 208 -4.73 -34.87 -2.93
C PHE A 208 -6.21 -34.96 -3.33
N GLN A 209 -6.70 -36.20 -3.46
CA GLN A 209 -8.13 -36.47 -3.47
C GLN A 209 -8.75 -36.03 -2.14
N PHE A 210 -9.71 -35.10 -2.20
CA PHE A 210 -10.55 -34.72 -1.07
C PHE A 210 -11.31 -35.95 -0.57
N SER A 211 -10.87 -36.53 0.55
CA SER A 211 -11.67 -37.52 1.25
C SER A 211 -12.86 -36.80 1.90
N ASN A 212 -14.05 -37.06 1.36
CA ASN A 212 -15.36 -36.50 1.71
C ASN A 212 -15.86 -36.86 3.14
N LYS A 213 -15.02 -36.83 4.18
CA LYS A 213 -15.39 -37.31 5.52
C LYS A 213 -14.90 -36.43 6.67
N SER A 214 -15.31 -35.17 6.68
CA SER A 214 -15.41 -34.40 7.92
C SER A 214 -16.76 -33.67 7.96
N LYS A 215 -17.79 -34.41 8.39
CA LYS A 215 -19.07 -33.78 8.79
C LYS A 215 -18.79 -32.91 10.01
N ILE A 216 -18.89 -31.58 9.87
CA ILE A 216 -19.09 -30.70 11.03
C ILE A 216 -20.49 -31.00 11.56
N GLN A 217 -20.58 -31.50 12.79
CA GLN A 217 -21.85 -31.59 13.49
C GLN A 217 -22.13 -30.24 14.16
N ASN A 218 -23.22 -29.55 13.76
CA ASN A 218 -23.90 -28.43 14.44
C ASN A 218 -23.08 -27.21 14.93
N PRO A 219 -22.94 -26.12 14.15
CA PRO A 219 -22.41 -24.83 14.65
C PRO A 219 -23.29 -24.22 15.76
N GLN A 220 -22.69 -23.46 16.70
CA GLN A 220 -23.43 -22.82 17.80
C GLN A 220 -24.31 -21.66 17.32
N SER A 221 -23.89 -20.99 16.25
CA SER A 221 -24.60 -19.87 15.65
C SER A 221 -24.48 -19.94 14.13
N THR A 222 -25.57 -19.64 13.43
CA THR A 222 -25.56 -19.56 11.96
C THR A 222 -25.43 -18.11 11.54
N ILE A 223 -24.37 -17.79 10.80
CA ILE A 223 -24.22 -16.50 10.12
C ILE A 223 -24.74 -16.67 8.70
N ASN A 224 -25.66 -15.78 8.32
CA ASN A 224 -26.12 -15.64 6.96
C ASN A 224 -25.70 -14.25 6.45
N ALA A 225 -24.81 -14.22 5.47
CA ALA A 225 -24.52 -12.99 4.74
C ALA A 225 -25.45 -12.92 3.53
N GLN A 226 -26.00 -11.74 3.24
CA GLN A 226 -26.80 -11.47 2.06
C GLN A 226 -26.20 -10.26 1.34
N VAL A 227 -25.83 -10.45 0.08
CA VAL A 227 -25.37 -9.37 -0.79
C VAL A 227 -26.50 -9.00 -1.74
N GLU A 228 -27.05 -7.79 -1.62
CA GLU A 228 -28.14 -7.33 -2.48
C GLU A 228 -27.66 -7.00 -3.90
N ASP A 229 -26.49 -6.37 -4.04
CA ASP A 229 -25.84 -6.09 -5.32
C ASP A 229 -24.45 -6.74 -5.40
N GLN A 230 -24.40 -7.87 -6.08
CA GLN A 230 -23.18 -8.67 -6.27
C GLN A 230 -22.15 -8.00 -7.18
N LYS A 231 -22.51 -6.97 -7.96
CA LYS A 231 -21.51 -6.18 -8.72
C LYS A 231 -20.76 -5.22 -7.81
N LEU A 232 -21.41 -4.75 -6.75
CA LEU A 232 -20.82 -3.87 -5.75
C LEU A 232 -20.01 -4.62 -4.69
N CYS A 233 -20.38 -5.86 -4.38
CA CYS A 233 -19.64 -6.76 -3.51
C CYS A 233 -19.51 -8.16 -4.15
N PRO A 234 -18.45 -8.40 -4.94
CA PRO A 234 -18.27 -9.68 -5.64
C PRO A 234 -18.04 -10.88 -4.70
N ARG A 235 -17.48 -10.64 -3.51
CA ARG A 235 -17.33 -11.66 -2.46
C ARG A 235 -17.43 -11.05 -1.07
N TYR A 236 -18.12 -11.72 -0.16
CA TYR A 236 -18.16 -11.38 1.26
C TYR A 236 -18.00 -12.64 2.09
N MET A 237 -16.97 -12.68 2.94
CA MET A 237 -16.73 -13.77 3.86
C MET A 237 -16.81 -13.30 5.31
N ALA A 238 -17.44 -14.10 6.16
CA ALA A 238 -17.47 -13.85 7.59
C ALA A 238 -17.45 -15.12 8.44
N ILE A 239 -16.77 -15.05 9.58
CA ILE A 239 -16.70 -16.12 10.57
C ILE A 239 -16.69 -15.54 11.99
N ALA A 240 -17.43 -16.14 12.91
CA ALA A 240 -17.46 -15.71 14.31
C ALA A 240 -16.56 -16.58 15.19
N MET A 241 -15.87 -15.93 16.11
CA MET A 241 -15.03 -16.54 17.13
C MET A 241 -15.45 -16.04 18.51
N ASN A 242 -15.31 -16.90 19.52
CA ASN A 242 -15.61 -16.60 20.92
C ASN A 242 -14.44 -16.98 21.84
N GLY A 243 -14.48 -16.50 23.08
CA GLY A 243 -13.45 -16.76 24.08
C GLY A 243 -12.21 -15.90 23.85
N ILE A 244 -12.40 -14.71 23.27
CA ILE A 244 -11.34 -13.74 23.01
C ILE A 244 -11.24 -12.79 24.20
N LYS A 245 -10.01 -12.51 24.64
CA LYS A 245 -9.74 -11.47 25.61
C LYS A 245 -9.06 -10.31 24.91
N ILE A 246 -9.64 -9.12 24.98
CA ILE A 246 -9.02 -7.90 24.44
C ILE A 246 -7.87 -7.48 25.37
N GLN A 247 -6.71 -7.26 24.76
CA GLN A 247 -5.46 -6.92 25.43
C GLN A 247 -4.47 -6.35 24.40
N ASP A 248 -3.31 -5.89 24.87
CA ASP A 248 -2.23 -5.48 23.98
C ASP A 248 -1.75 -6.64 23.09
N SER A 249 -1.40 -6.32 21.85
CA SER A 249 -0.83 -7.25 20.88
C SER A 249 0.53 -7.77 21.32
N GLN A 250 0.97 -8.91 20.77
CA GLN A 250 2.35 -9.34 20.97
C GLN A 250 3.35 -8.31 20.44
N GLU A 251 4.47 -8.17 21.12
CA GLU A 251 5.47 -7.12 20.86
C GLU A 251 5.94 -7.11 19.39
N TRP A 252 6.10 -8.28 18.76
CA TRP A 252 6.53 -8.37 17.37
C TRP A 252 5.49 -7.84 16.36
N ILE A 253 4.18 -7.98 16.63
CA ILE A 253 3.12 -7.38 15.79
C ILE A 253 3.17 -5.87 15.96
N GLN A 254 3.25 -5.39 17.21
CA GLN A 254 3.31 -3.96 17.51
C GLN A 254 4.49 -3.30 16.80
N LYS A 255 5.69 -3.91 16.88
CA LYS A 255 6.91 -3.41 16.21
C LYS A 255 6.72 -3.27 14.71
N ARG A 256 6.12 -4.26 14.05
CA ARG A 256 5.88 -4.22 12.60
C ARG A 256 4.86 -3.17 12.19
N LEU A 257 3.78 -3.01 12.95
CA LEU A 257 2.81 -1.95 12.70
C LEU A 257 3.47 -0.58 12.86
N MET A 258 4.21 -0.36 13.93
CA MET A 258 4.93 0.90 14.17
C MET A 258 5.97 1.19 13.10
N ALA A 259 6.70 0.17 12.63
CA ALA A 259 7.69 0.28 11.56
C ALA A 259 7.10 0.84 10.25
N VAL A 260 5.82 0.59 9.98
CA VAL A 260 5.12 1.11 8.79
C VAL A 260 4.14 2.24 9.13
N GLY A 261 4.40 2.96 10.23
CA GLY A 261 3.67 4.18 10.59
C GLY A 261 2.29 3.95 11.19
N MET A 262 1.95 2.72 11.59
CA MET A 262 0.66 2.38 12.18
C MET A 262 0.76 2.20 13.69
N ARG A 263 -0.06 2.94 14.44
CA ARG A 263 -0.11 2.85 15.90
C ARG A 263 -0.86 1.56 16.32
N PRO A 264 -0.28 0.73 17.21
CA PRO A 264 -0.99 -0.40 17.82
C PRO A 264 -2.19 0.05 18.67
N ILE A 265 -3.26 -0.73 18.65
CA ILE A 265 -4.52 -0.44 19.35
C ILE A 265 -4.85 -1.58 20.33
N ASN A 266 -5.13 -2.77 19.80
CA ASN A 266 -5.38 -3.98 20.59
C ASN A 266 -5.13 -5.23 19.71
N ASN A 267 -5.00 -6.38 20.36
CA ASN A 267 -4.70 -7.66 19.70
C ASN A 267 -5.58 -7.99 18.49
N ILE A 268 -6.87 -7.64 18.47
CA ILE A 268 -7.75 -7.98 17.34
C ILE A 268 -7.62 -6.99 16.19
N VAL A 269 -7.69 -5.69 16.50
CA VAL A 269 -7.56 -4.63 15.48
C VAL A 269 -6.17 -4.70 14.83
N ASP A 270 -5.14 -4.91 15.63
CA ASP A 270 -3.75 -5.01 15.16
C ASP A 270 -3.54 -6.24 14.28
N ILE A 271 -4.18 -7.38 14.56
CA ILE A 271 -4.14 -8.54 13.66
C ILE A 271 -4.79 -8.22 12.31
N THR A 272 -5.96 -7.56 12.29
CA THR A 272 -6.61 -7.19 11.01
C THR A 272 -5.75 -6.22 10.18
N ASN A 273 -5.13 -5.25 10.86
CA ASN A 273 -4.20 -4.30 10.25
C ASN A 273 -2.92 -4.98 9.77
N TYR A 274 -2.37 -5.88 10.58
CA TYR A 274 -1.19 -6.66 10.24
C TYR A 274 -1.44 -7.49 8.98
N VAL A 275 -2.56 -8.20 8.89
CA VAL A 275 -2.89 -9.01 7.70
C VAL A 275 -3.14 -8.14 6.47
N MET A 276 -3.76 -6.97 6.64
CA MET A 276 -3.89 -6.00 5.54
C MET A 276 -2.54 -5.54 5.01
N LEU A 277 -1.58 -5.28 5.89
CA LEU A 277 -0.21 -4.86 5.51
C LEU A 277 0.65 -6.03 5.03
N GLU A 278 0.38 -7.27 5.49
CA GLU A 278 1.05 -8.49 5.07
C GLU A 278 0.62 -8.87 3.64
N LEU A 279 -0.68 -8.95 3.39
CA LEU A 279 -1.27 -9.54 2.18
C LEU A 279 -1.90 -8.52 1.22
N GLY A 280 -2.08 -7.26 1.64
CA GLY A 280 -2.78 -6.25 0.85
C GLY A 280 -4.31 -6.33 0.89
N GLN A 281 -4.88 -7.24 1.69
CA GLN A 281 -6.33 -7.43 1.82
C GLN A 281 -6.86 -6.78 3.12
N PRO A 282 -7.60 -5.67 3.06
CA PRO A 282 -8.26 -5.12 4.22
C PRO A 282 -9.29 -6.11 4.78
N THR A 283 -9.35 -6.17 6.10
CA THR A 283 -10.29 -7.00 6.86
C THR A 283 -10.82 -6.19 8.03
N HIS A 284 -11.89 -6.67 8.64
CA HIS A 284 -12.47 -5.99 9.80
C HIS A 284 -12.92 -7.00 10.86
N ALA A 285 -13.01 -6.54 12.09
CA ALA A 285 -13.56 -7.32 13.19
C ALA A 285 -14.66 -6.51 13.87
N PHE A 286 -15.85 -7.08 13.93
CA PHE A 286 -16.97 -6.52 14.68
C PHE A 286 -17.12 -7.22 16.02
N ASP A 287 -17.59 -6.52 17.05
CA ASP A 287 -18.10 -7.18 18.26
C ASP A 287 -19.38 -7.93 17.93
N PHE A 288 -19.31 -9.27 17.94
CA PHE A 288 -20.43 -10.13 17.58
C PHE A 288 -21.63 -9.98 18.54
N GLY A 289 -21.38 -9.60 19.80
CA GLY A 289 -22.44 -9.37 20.78
C GLY A 289 -23.20 -8.05 20.56
N LYS A 290 -22.62 -7.10 19.80
CA LYS A 290 -23.26 -5.81 19.48
C LYS A 290 -24.14 -5.88 18.23
N ILE A 291 -23.88 -6.82 17.33
CA ILE A 291 -24.66 -7.05 16.10
C ILE A 291 -26.06 -7.54 16.49
N LYS A 292 -27.14 -6.95 15.93
CA LYS A 292 -28.50 -7.40 16.23
C LYS A 292 -28.91 -8.60 15.35
N GLY A 293 -29.34 -9.68 16.00
CA GLY A 293 -29.85 -10.93 15.42
C GLY A 293 -30.36 -11.88 16.51
N LYS A 294 -30.99 -13.02 16.16
CA LYS A 294 -31.45 -14.01 17.16
C LYS A 294 -30.30 -14.95 17.58
N PHE A 295 -29.80 -14.80 18.81
CA PHE A 295 -28.71 -15.63 19.35
C PHE A 295 -29.20 -16.72 20.32
N PRO A 296 -28.95 -18.01 20.06
CA PRO A 296 -28.86 -19.02 21.10
C PRO A 296 -27.39 -19.32 21.43
N ILE A 297 -27.03 -19.24 22.71
CA ILE A 297 -25.73 -19.73 23.21
C ILE A 297 -25.97 -21.12 23.81
N SER A 298 -25.48 -22.19 23.17
CA SER A 298 -25.38 -23.51 23.80
C SER A 298 -24.05 -24.18 23.50
N ASN A 299 -23.47 -24.83 24.50
CA ASN A 299 -22.11 -25.39 24.53
C ASN A 299 -21.79 -26.33 23.36
N PHE A 300 -20.75 -25.99 22.60
CA PHE A 300 -20.20 -26.79 21.51
C PHE A 300 -18.67 -26.61 21.46
N GLN A 301 -17.96 -27.65 21.03
CA GLN A 301 -16.54 -27.64 20.75
C GLN A 301 -16.30 -28.07 19.31
N PHE A 302 -15.64 -27.22 18.53
CA PHE A 302 -15.12 -27.56 17.21
C PHE A 302 -13.87 -28.44 17.34
N PRO A 303 -13.60 -29.37 16.40
CA PRO A 303 -12.35 -30.12 16.37
C PRO A 303 -11.16 -29.18 16.23
N ASN A 304 -10.08 -29.45 16.99
CA ASN A 304 -8.87 -28.64 17.04
C ASN A 304 -8.12 -28.55 15.69
N ASN A 305 -8.47 -29.37 14.68
CA ASN A 305 -7.74 -29.53 13.42
C ASN A 305 -8.51 -28.97 12.21
N PHE A 306 -8.76 -27.65 12.19
CA PHE A 306 -9.34 -26.97 11.02
C PHE A 306 -8.28 -26.71 9.95
N GLN A 307 -8.54 -27.07 8.68
CA GLN A 307 -7.61 -26.90 7.55
C GLN A 307 -8.30 -26.18 6.37
N PHE A 308 -7.59 -25.23 5.77
CA PHE A 308 -7.93 -24.55 4.50
C PHE A 308 -7.07 -25.15 3.36
N PRO A 309 -7.46 -25.10 2.07
CA PRO A 309 -8.61 -24.43 1.47
C PRO A 309 -9.91 -25.22 1.59
N ILE A 310 -11.05 -24.51 1.55
CA ILE A 310 -12.39 -25.07 1.80
C ILE A 310 -13.09 -25.37 0.46
N SER A 311 -12.45 -26.11 -0.44
CA SER A 311 -12.98 -26.31 -1.81
C SER A 311 -14.21 -27.24 -1.89
N ASN A 312 -14.65 -27.86 -0.78
CA ASN A 312 -15.75 -28.84 -0.78
C ASN A 312 -16.81 -28.62 0.31
N PHE A 313 -16.95 -27.41 0.88
CA PHE A 313 -18.08 -27.13 1.76
C PHE A 313 -19.35 -26.83 0.97
N LYS A 314 -20.30 -27.76 1.01
CA LYS A 314 -21.70 -27.45 0.67
C LYS A 314 -22.33 -26.71 1.84
N THR A 315 -22.74 -25.47 1.61
CA THR A 315 -23.65 -24.76 2.50
C THR A 315 -25.01 -25.46 2.44
N ASN A 316 -25.33 -26.28 3.45
CA ASN A 316 -26.68 -26.82 3.57
C ASN A 316 -27.61 -25.71 4.07
N SER A 317 -28.27 -25.03 3.14
CA SER A 317 -29.37 -24.09 3.38
C SER A 317 -30.65 -24.84 3.75
N LYS A 318 -30.68 -25.48 4.93
CA LYS A 318 -31.95 -25.80 5.59
C LYS A 318 -32.10 -24.89 6.80
N ALA A 319 -32.95 -23.88 6.63
CA ALA A 319 -33.28 -22.86 7.60
C ALA A 319 -33.59 -23.48 8.98
N GLN A 320 -32.66 -23.32 9.92
CA GLN A 320 -32.97 -23.40 11.34
C GLN A 320 -33.47 -22.02 11.80
N LYS A 321 -34.37 -22.00 12.78
CA LYS A 321 -35.24 -20.85 13.13
C LYS A 321 -34.52 -19.58 13.66
N ASN A 322 -33.18 -19.54 13.77
CA ASN A 322 -32.42 -18.47 14.42
C ASN A 322 -31.09 -18.18 13.67
N ASN A 323 -31.03 -17.09 12.90
CA ASN A 323 -29.87 -16.69 12.09
C ASN A 323 -29.43 -15.27 12.47
N THR A 324 -28.11 -15.02 12.53
CA THR A 324 -27.57 -13.65 12.48
C THR A 324 -27.46 -13.25 11.01
N GLN A 325 -28.18 -12.19 10.62
CA GLN A 325 -28.20 -11.69 9.25
C GLN A 325 -27.29 -10.49 9.10
N ILE A 326 -26.30 -10.59 8.21
CA ILE A 326 -25.48 -9.47 7.74
C ILE A 326 -25.94 -9.14 6.33
N ILE A 327 -26.30 -7.89 6.09
CA ILE A 327 -26.88 -7.42 4.84
C ILE A 327 -25.92 -6.39 4.22
N ILE A 328 -25.38 -6.72 3.05
CA ILE A 328 -24.55 -5.83 2.25
C ILE A 328 -25.46 -5.20 1.21
N ARG A 329 -25.74 -3.91 1.38
CA ARG A 329 -26.72 -3.17 0.58
C ARG A 329 -26.33 -1.72 0.39
N ASN A 330 -26.98 -1.05 -0.53
CA ASN A 330 -26.89 0.40 -0.62
C ASN A 330 -27.49 1.06 0.63
N ALA A 331 -26.92 2.19 1.03
CA ALA A 331 -27.48 3.00 2.10
C ALA A 331 -28.83 3.59 1.67
N LYS A 332 -29.68 3.91 2.63
CA LYS A 332 -30.90 4.68 2.35
C LYS A 332 -30.56 6.17 2.27
N GLN A 333 -31.36 6.94 1.55
CA GLN A 333 -31.16 8.39 1.50
C GLN A 333 -31.18 9.01 2.90
N ASN A 334 -30.13 9.76 3.24
CA ASN A 334 -29.90 10.37 4.55
C ASN A 334 -29.77 9.37 5.72
N GLU A 335 -29.43 8.11 5.46
CA GLU A 335 -29.12 7.13 6.50
C GLU A 335 -27.88 7.61 7.29
N ILE A 336 -27.92 7.51 8.63
CA ILE A 336 -26.86 8.05 9.49
C ILE A 336 -26.04 6.90 10.08
N ILE A 337 -24.73 7.07 10.07
CA ILE A 337 -23.79 6.22 10.80
C ILE A 337 -22.77 7.09 11.55
N LYS A 338 -22.42 6.67 12.77
CA LYS A 338 -21.27 7.23 13.50
C LYS A 338 -20.06 6.34 13.26
N THR A 339 -19.06 6.88 12.58
CA THR A 339 -17.82 6.14 12.24
C THR A 339 -16.83 6.12 13.40
N LEU A 340 -15.85 5.22 13.36
CA LEU A 340 -14.85 4.99 14.43
C LEU A 340 -14.03 6.25 14.81
N ASP A 341 -13.96 7.26 13.93
CA ASP A 341 -13.38 8.58 14.22
C ASP A 341 -14.29 9.46 15.13
N GLY A 342 -15.46 8.96 15.53
CA GLY A 342 -16.43 9.65 16.35
C GLY A 342 -17.33 10.63 15.58
N VAL A 343 -17.20 10.71 14.25
CA VAL A 343 -17.97 11.65 13.41
C VAL A 343 -19.27 11.00 12.94
N GLU A 344 -20.37 11.74 13.02
CA GLU A 344 -21.64 11.35 12.41
C GLU A 344 -21.70 11.73 10.94
N ARG A 345 -22.09 10.77 10.10
CA ARG A 345 -22.07 10.90 8.64
C ARG A 345 -23.44 10.59 8.08
N LYS A 346 -23.91 11.45 7.18
CA LYS A 346 -25.12 11.20 6.37
C LYS A 346 -24.71 10.50 5.08
N LEU A 347 -25.34 9.37 4.83
CA LEU A 347 -25.12 8.54 3.66
C LEU A 347 -26.23 8.78 2.63
N ASP A 348 -25.96 8.39 1.40
CA ASP A 348 -26.95 8.38 0.32
C ASP A 348 -26.91 7.05 -0.44
N GLU A 349 -27.87 6.88 -1.34
CA GLU A 349 -28.12 5.61 -2.04
C GLU A 349 -26.96 5.15 -2.95
N SER A 350 -25.99 6.02 -3.25
CA SER A 350 -24.79 5.62 -3.99
C SER A 350 -23.74 4.90 -3.15
N MET A 351 -23.87 4.95 -1.81
CA MET A 351 -22.91 4.39 -0.87
C MET A 351 -23.29 2.96 -0.47
N LEU A 352 -22.30 2.06 -0.42
CA LEU A 352 -22.50 0.69 0.05
C LEU A 352 -22.25 0.60 1.56
N VAL A 353 -23.12 -0.09 2.29
CA VAL A 353 -23.00 -0.32 3.73
C VAL A 353 -23.08 -1.81 4.06
N ILE A 354 -22.46 -2.16 5.17
CA ILE A 354 -22.67 -3.43 5.85
C ILE A 354 -23.64 -3.13 6.99
N ALA A 355 -24.77 -3.82 7.02
CA ALA A 355 -25.84 -3.59 7.98
C ALA A 355 -26.23 -4.88 8.72
N ASP A 356 -26.70 -4.72 9.94
CA ASP A 356 -27.50 -5.74 10.60
C ASP A 356 -28.98 -5.58 10.22
N GLU A 357 -29.87 -6.35 10.85
CA GLU A 357 -31.32 -6.29 10.59
C GLU A 357 -31.94 -4.90 10.83
N LYS A 358 -31.26 -4.01 11.56
CA LYS A 358 -31.81 -2.71 12.00
C LYS A 358 -31.11 -1.50 11.39
N LYS A 359 -29.79 -1.53 11.28
CA LYS A 359 -28.98 -0.33 11.01
C LYS A 359 -27.63 -0.66 10.36
N PRO A 360 -26.97 0.32 9.71
CA PRO A 360 -25.63 0.12 9.19
C PRO A 360 -24.63 0.02 10.35
N ILE A 361 -23.69 -0.91 10.22
CA ILE A 361 -22.60 -1.16 11.17
C ILE A 361 -21.23 -0.77 10.58
N ALA A 362 -21.12 -0.65 9.27
CA ALA A 362 -19.93 -0.11 8.60
C ALA A 362 -20.27 0.51 7.24
N ILE A 363 -19.40 1.41 6.79
CA ILE A 363 -19.35 1.89 5.40
C ILE A 363 -18.42 0.95 4.65
N ALA A 364 -18.96 0.19 3.70
CA ALA A 364 -18.28 -0.94 3.08
C ALA A 364 -16.97 -0.49 2.39
N GLY A 365 -15.86 -1.10 2.79
CA GLY A 365 -14.53 -0.80 2.26
C GLY A 365 -13.96 0.58 2.63
N VAL A 366 -14.61 1.35 3.51
CA VAL A 366 -14.14 2.69 3.92
C VAL A 366 -13.81 2.73 5.40
N MET A 367 -14.80 2.53 6.28
CA MET A 367 -14.61 2.66 7.73
C MET A 367 -15.72 1.94 8.51
N GLY A 368 -15.34 1.30 9.63
CA GLY A 368 -16.28 0.70 10.58
C GLY A 368 -17.11 1.73 11.35
N GLY A 369 -18.23 1.28 11.92
CA GLY A 369 -19.07 2.06 12.82
C GLY A 369 -18.77 1.80 14.29
N VAL A 370 -18.95 2.82 15.14
CA VAL A 370 -18.78 2.73 16.60
C VAL A 370 -19.77 1.75 17.24
N ASN A 371 -20.92 1.55 16.61
CA ASN A 371 -22.00 0.70 17.12
C ASN A 371 -21.68 -0.80 17.09
N SER A 372 -20.59 -1.22 16.42
CA SER A 372 -20.11 -2.60 16.31
C SER A 372 -18.61 -2.74 16.61
N GLU A 373 -18.00 -1.70 17.18
CA GLU A 373 -16.57 -1.66 17.51
C GLU A 373 -16.18 -2.74 18.53
N VAL A 374 -14.97 -3.29 18.38
CA VAL A 374 -14.34 -4.16 19.38
C VAL A 374 -13.76 -3.30 20.51
N ASP A 375 -14.24 -3.51 21.74
CA ASP A 375 -13.81 -2.79 22.94
C ASP A 375 -13.34 -3.75 24.05
N ASP A 376 -12.87 -3.21 25.18
CA ASP A 376 -12.34 -4.00 26.30
C ASP A 376 -13.31 -5.04 26.88
N LYS A 377 -14.61 -4.94 26.59
CA LYS A 377 -15.65 -5.87 27.03
C LYS A 377 -15.98 -6.94 25.99
N THR A 378 -15.46 -6.83 24.78
CA THR A 378 -15.70 -7.78 23.70
C THR A 378 -15.09 -9.15 24.03
N ASN A 379 -15.92 -10.19 24.01
CA ASN A 379 -15.48 -11.59 24.20
C ASN A 379 -15.70 -12.47 22.96
N SER A 380 -16.54 -11.99 22.03
CA SER A 380 -16.86 -12.66 20.77
C SER A 380 -16.78 -11.68 19.62
N ILE A 381 -16.14 -12.07 18.53
CA ILE A 381 -15.95 -11.24 17.34
C ILE A 381 -16.52 -11.91 16.10
N LEU A 382 -16.90 -11.09 15.13
CA LEU A 382 -17.19 -11.48 13.76
C LEU A 382 -16.09 -10.91 12.88
N ILE A 383 -15.29 -11.77 12.27
CA ILE A 383 -14.22 -11.37 11.35
C ILE A 383 -14.82 -11.29 9.95
N GLU A 384 -14.61 -10.16 9.29
CA GLU A 384 -14.99 -9.87 7.91
C GLU A 384 -13.76 -9.90 6.99
N SER A 385 -13.90 -10.54 5.84
CA SER A 385 -12.99 -10.41 4.71
C SER A 385 -13.80 -10.32 3.43
N ALA A 386 -13.79 -9.18 2.76
CA ALA A 386 -14.69 -8.87 1.66
C ALA A 386 -13.96 -8.28 0.44
N ASN A 387 -14.60 -8.35 -0.71
CA ASN A 387 -14.20 -7.70 -1.95
C ASN A 387 -15.30 -6.72 -2.36
N PHE A 388 -14.92 -5.47 -2.59
CA PHE A 388 -15.84 -4.39 -2.97
C PHE A 388 -15.45 -3.78 -4.31
N ASN A 389 -16.43 -3.23 -5.01
CA ASN A 389 -16.21 -2.50 -6.24
C ASN A 389 -15.37 -1.24 -6.01
N ALA A 390 -14.20 -1.19 -6.65
CA ALA A 390 -13.22 -0.10 -6.51
C ALA A 390 -13.79 1.30 -6.80
N ILE A 391 -14.66 1.44 -7.81
CA ILE A 391 -15.23 2.74 -8.19
C ILE A 391 -16.23 3.21 -7.13
N SER A 392 -17.03 2.29 -6.59
CA SER A 392 -17.98 2.59 -5.51
C SER A 392 -17.26 3.06 -4.26
N VAL A 393 -16.22 2.34 -3.83
CA VAL A 393 -15.39 2.72 -2.68
C VAL A 393 -14.73 4.08 -2.90
N ARG A 394 -14.11 4.32 -4.08
CA ARG A 394 -13.47 5.61 -4.40
C ARG A 394 -14.45 6.78 -4.31
N LYS A 395 -15.63 6.64 -4.91
CA LYS A 395 -16.65 7.70 -4.91
C LYS A 395 -17.15 7.97 -3.49
N THR A 396 -17.34 6.92 -2.69
CA THR A 396 -17.78 7.03 -1.29
C THR A 396 -16.72 7.72 -0.43
N ALA A 397 -15.46 7.27 -0.51
CA ALA A 397 -14.31 7.87 0.17
C ALA A 397 -14.15 9.36 -0.16
N GLN A 398 -14.20 9.73 -1.44
CA GLN A 398 -14.12 11.13 -1.90
C GLN A 398 -15.29 11.97 -1.38
N LYS A 399 -16.53 11.46 -1.48
CA LYS A 399 -17.73 12.20 -1.06
C LYS A 399 -17.78 12.44 0.44
N LEU A 400 -17.24 11.52 1.24
CA LEU A 400 -17.17 11.64 2.70
C LEU A 400 -15.90 12.32 3.21
N GLY A 401 -14.94 12.64 2.32
CA GLY A 401 -13.62 13.15 2.71
C GLY A 401 -12.84 12.16 3.58
N LEU A 402 -13.07 10.86 3.40
CA LEU A 402 -12.46 9.78 4.18
C LEU A 402 -11.50 9.00 3.31
N ARG A 403 -10.20 9.09 3.59
CA ARG A 403 -9.18 8.27 2.94
C ARG A 403 -8.49 7.42 3.99
N THR A 404 -8.77 6.12 3.97
CA THR A 404 -8.27 5.15 4.95
C THR A 404 -7.34 4.14 4.28
N GLU A 405 -6.52 3.44 5.07
CA GLU A 405 -5.67 2.34 4.57
C GLU A 405 -6.48 1.26 3.85
N ALA A 406 -7.70 1.02 4.31
CA ALA A 406 -8.64 0.09 3.68
C ALA A 406 -9.18 0.63 2.35
N SER A 407 -9.68 1.88 2.32
CA SER A 407 -10.24 2.46 1.11
C SER A 407 -9.19 2.55 0.00
N MET A 408 -7.97 2.97 0.35
CA MET A 408 -6.86 3.08 -0.59
C MET A 408 -6.52 1.76 -1.29
N ARG A 409 -6.69 0.62 -0.62
CA ARG A 409 -6.49 -0.73 -1.19
C ARG A 409 -7.69 -1.21 -2.00
N PHE A 410 -8.90 -1.07 -1.48
CA PHE A 410 -10.11 -1.46 -2.21
C PHE A 410 -10.28 -0.69 -3.53
N GLU A 411 -9.86 0.58 -3.58
CA GLU A 411 -9.82 1.41 -4.79
C GLU A 411 -8.92 0.84 -5.91
N LYS A 412 -8.04 -0.12 -5.60
CA LYS A 412 -7.11 -0.76 -6.55
C LYS A 412 -7.64 -2.05 -7.15
N SER A 413 -8.90 -2.40 -6.88
CA SER A 413 -9.54 -3.53 -7.54
C SER A 413 -8.95 -4.89 -7.12
N LEU A 414 -8.81 -5.12 -5.81
CA LEU A 414 -8.28 -6.36 -5.22
C LEU A 414 -8.89 -7.66 -5.78
N ASP A 415 -8.11 -8.74 -5.72
CA ASP A 415 -8.53 -10.10 -6.10
C ASP A 415 -9.51 -10.68 -5.06
N PRO A 416 -10.74 -11.10 -5.45
CA PRO A 416 -11.69 -11.75 -4.54
C PRO A 416 -11.17 -13.04 -3.87
N ASN A 417 -10.14 -13.70 -4.42
CA ASN A 417 -9.56 -14.88 -3.79
C ASN A 417 -8.71 -14.55 -2.56
N LEU A 418 -8.20 -13.32 -2.44
CA LEU A 418 -7.46 -12.88 -1.25
C LEU A 418 -8.33 -12.90 0.01
N CYS A 419 -9.66 -12.80 -0.13
CA CYS A 419 -10.56 -12.81 1.02
C CYS A 419 -10.38 -14.08 1.88
N GLU A 420 -10.25 -15.24 1.24
CA GLU A 420 -10.10 -16.53 1.92
C GLU A 420 -8.74 -16.63 2.62
N ILE A 421 -7.67 -16.24 1.93
CA ILE A 421 -6.29 -16.27 2.45
C ILE A 421 -6.17 -15.35 3.67
N ALA A 422 -6.69 -14.12 3.57
CA ALA A 422 -6.65 -13.16 4.66
C ALA A 422 -7.48 -13.60 5.87
N LEU A 423 -8.69 -14.13 5.63
CA LEU A 423 -9.54 -14.63 6.72
C LEU A 423 -8.85 -15.77 7.48
N ALA A 424 -8.25 -16.69 6.74
CA ALA A 424 -7.52 -17.80 7.33
C ALA A 424 -6.30 -17.35 8.13
N ARG A 425 -5.54 -16.38 7.60
CA ARG A 425 -4.37 -15.81 8.27
C ARG A 425 -4.74 -15.12 9.58
N ILE A 426 -5.88 -14.43 9.63
CA ILE A 426 -6.39 -13.83 10.88
C ILE A 426 -6.70 -14.91 11.90
N VAL A 427 -7.41 -15.96 11.50
CA VAL A 427 -7.76 -17.07 12.41
C VAL A 427 -6.51 -17.76 12.95
N GLU A 428 -5.51 -17.97 12.10
CA GLU A 428 -4.19 -18.51 12.49
C GLU A 428 -3.51 -17.60 13.52
N LEU A 429 -3.37 -16.30 13.23
CA LEU A 429 -2.74 -15.34 14.13
C LEU A 429 -3.49 -15.20 15.45
N ILE A 430 -4.82 -15.22 15.47
CA ILE A 430 -5.60 -15.20 16.72
C ILE A 430 -5.26 -16.43 17.56
N LYS A 431 -5.22 -17.63 16.97
CA LYS A 431 -4.89 -18.86 17.70
C LYS A 431 -3.45 -18.86 18.21
N GLU A 432 -2.51 -18.35 17.42
CA GLU A 432 -1.09 -18.30 17.77
C GLU A 432 -0.79 -17.25 18.84
N THR A 433 -1.44 -16.08 18.76
CA THR A 433 -1.04 -14.93 19.57
C THR A 433 -1.92 -14.71 20.79
N CYS A 434 -3.17 -15.16 20.75
CA CYS A 434 -4.11 -15.08 21.86
C CYS A 434 -4.14 -16.41 22.64
N THR A 435 -2.97 -16.94 23.03
CA THR A 435 -2.82 -18.26 23.69
C THR A 435 -3.52 -18.37 25.05
N ASN A 436 -3.70 -17.25 25.76
CA ASN A 436 -4.46 -17.18 27.00
C ASN A 436 -5.98 -17.15 26.79
N ALA A 437 -6.42 -17.04 25.53
CA ALA A 437 -7.80 -17.00 25.11
C ALA A 437 -8.19 -18.41 24.64
N ASN A 438 -9.28 -18.97 25.16
CA ASN A 438 -9.86 -20.23 24.63
C ASN A 438 -10.58 -19.95 23.30
N ALA A 439 -9.88 -19.26 22.38
CA ALA A 439 -10.41 -18.73 21.14
C ALA A 439 -10.89 -19.88 20.25
N LYS A 440 -12.20 -19.93 20.02
CA LYS A 440 -12.86 -20.99 19.24
C LYS A 440 -13.77 -20.38 18.19
N ILE A 441 -13.77 -20.98 17.02
CA ILE A 441 -14.77 -20.71 15.99
C ILE A 441 -16.12 -21.20 16.51
N ILE A 442 -17.15 -20.35 16.44
CA ILE A 442 -18.49 -20.65 16.96
C ILE A 442 -19.58 -20.69 15.88
N SER A 443 -19.24 -20.29 14.65
CA SER A 443 -20.19 -20.24 13.53
C SER A 443 -19.78 -21.12 12.36
N ASN A 444 -20.71 -21.28 11.41
CA ASN A 444 -20.32 -21.61 10.03
C ASN A 444 -19.50 -20.46 9.41
N LEU A 445 -18.80 -20.78 8.32
CA LEU A 445 -18.30 -19.78 7.40
C LEU A 445 -19.46 -19.29 6.53
N ALA A 446 -19.72 -17.99 6.53
CA ALA A 446 -20.49 -17.34 5.48
C ALA A 446 -19.53 -16.98 4.35
N ASP A 447 -19.78 -17.45 3.13
CA ASP A 447 -19.02 -17.13 1.91
C ASP A 447 -20.02 -16.88 0.78
N GLU A 448 -20.47 -15.64 0.67
CA GLU A 448 -21.28 -15.19 -0.46
C GLU A 448 -20.36 -14.72 -1.57
N LYS A 449 -20.48 -15.31 -2.76
CA LYS A 449 -19.61 -15.00 -3.90
C LYS A 449 -20.37 -15.04 -5.21
N ASN A 450 -20.18 -14.01 -6.02
CA ASN A 450 -20.53 -14.00 -7.43
C ASN A 450 -19.53 -13.11 -8.17
N PHE A 451 -18.50 -13.73 -8.71
CA PHE A 451 -17.48 -13.08 -9.50
C PHE A 451 -16.96 -14.04 -10.56
N ASP A 452 -16.51 -13.48 -11.67
CA ASP A 452 -15.78 -14.20 -12.70
C ASP A 452 -14.44 -13.48 -12.91
N ILE A 453 -13.35 -14.16 -12.57
CA ILE A 453 -12.01 -13.69 -12.88
C ILE A 453 -11.72 -14.23 -14.26
N ASN A 454 -11.77 -13.35 -15.26
CA ASN A 454 -11.40 -13.68 -16.63
C ASN A 454 -9.89 -13.94 -16.72
N GLN A 455 -9.42 -15.05 -16.13
CA GLN A 455 -8.04 -15.52 -16.25
C GLN A 455 -7.82 -15.93 -17.70
N LYS A 456 -7.21 -15.03 -18.45
CA LYS A 456 -6.90 -15.28 -19.85
C LYS A 456 -5.67 -16.16 -19.96
N THR A 457 -5.70 -17.05 -20.94
CA THR A 457 -4.49 -17.65 -21.49
C THR A 457 -4.05 -16.81 -22.67
N ILE A 458 -2.84 -16.27 -22.61
CA ILE A 458 -2.24 -15.44 -23.65
C ILE A 458 -1.28 -16.31 -24.45
N GLN A 459 -1.49 -16.36 -25.77
CA GLN A 459 -0.56 -17.01 -26.68
C GLN A 459 0.60 -16.07 -26.97
N LEU A 460 1.83 -16.55 -26.75
CA LEU A 460 3.04 -15.77 -26.87
C LEU A 460 4.00 -16.43 -27.87
N ASP A 461 4.24 -15.73 -28.97
CA ASP A 461 5.29 -16.07 -29.94
C ASP A 461 6.62 -15.45 -29.48
N LEU A 462 7.64 -16.28 -29.32
CA LEU A 462 8.96 -15.87 -28.85
C LEU A 462 9.71 -14.98 -29.85
N ASP A 463 9.57 -15.23 -31.16
CA ASP A 463 10.20 -14.39 -32.18
C ASP A 463 9.58 -12.99 -32.18
N TRP A 464 8.26 -12.94 -32.00
CA TRP A 464 7.54 -11.69 -31.84
C TRP A 464 7.95 -10.95 -30.56
N LEU A 465 8.05 -11.64 -29.42
CA LEU A 465 8.52 -11.07 -28.16
C LEU A 465 9.92 -10.47 -28.29
N ASN A 466 10.86 -11.25 -28.84
CA ASN A 466 12.25 -10.81 -29.03
C ASN A 466 12.33 -9.58 -29.96
N LYS A 467 11.50 -9.53 -31.00
CA LYS A 467 11.39 -8.37 -31.89
C LYS A 467 10.82 -7.14 -31.20
N ARG A 468 9.86 -7.32 -30.27
CA ARG A 468 9.28 -6.22 -29.47
C ARG A 468 10.28 -5.68 -28.46
N ILE A 469 11.04 -6.56 -27.80
CA ILE A 469 12.11 -6.18 -26.84
C ILE A 469 13.30 -5.55 -27.57
N GLY A 470 13.57 -5.97 -28.82
CA GLY A 470 14.75 -5.56 -29.58
C GLY A 470 16.01 -6.37 -29.25
N GLN A 471 15.88 -7.44 -28.47
CA GLN A 471 16.99 -8.32 -28.08
C GLN A 471 16.49 -9.75 -27.94
N GLU A 472 17.31 -10.72 -28.32
CA GLU A 472 17.00 -12.15 -28.15
C GLU A 472 17.13 -12.55 -26.68
N ILE A 473 16.01 -12.99 -26.09
CA ILE A 473 15.96 -13.65 -24.78
C ILE A 473 15.62 -15.12 -25.00
N LYS A 474 16.43 -16.01 -24.43
CA LYS A 474 16.25 -17.46 -24.58
C LYS A 474 14.94 -17.92 -23.93
N GLU A 475 14.26 -18.88 -24.57
CA GLU A 475 12.98 -19.48 -24.11
C GLU A 475 13.04 -19.87 -22.62
N ASN A 476 14.09 -20.56 -22.19
CA ASN A 476 14.24 -21.03 -20.81
C ASN A 476 14.26 -19.86 -19.80
N ARG A 477 14.88 -18.73 -20.16
CA ARG A 477 14.92 -17.54 -19.31
C ARG A 477 13.57 -16.84 -19.28
N VAL A 478 12.86 -16.79 -20.40
CA VAL A 478 11.48 -16.25 -20.46
C VAL A 478 10.55 -17.05 -19.54
N VAL A 479 10.59 -18.37 -19.64
CA VAL A 479 9.80 -19.28 -18.80
C VAL A 479 10.13 -19.08 -17.32
N GLU A 480 11.41 -19.09 -16.95
CA GLU A 480 11.87 -18.88 -15.57
C GLU A 480 11.36 -17.55 -14.97
N ILE A 481 11.42 -16.46 -15.75
CA ILE A 481 10.92 -15.15 -15.34
C ILE A 481 9.42 -15.21 -15.08
N LEU A 482 8.64 -15.72 -16.04
CA LEU A 482 7.19 -15.77 -15.93
C LEU A 482 6.73 -16.65 -14.76
N GLU A 483 7.34 -17.82 -14.59
CA GLU A 483 7.05 -18.71 -13.47
C GLU A 483 7.43 -18.08 -12.13
N SER A 484 8.54 -17.34 -12.04
CA SER A 484 8.94 -16.62 -10.82
C SER A 484 7.93 -15.54 -10.40
N LEU A 485 7.22 -14.95 -11.37
CA LEU A 485 6.15 -13.99 -11.14
C LEU A 485 4.79 -14.66 -10.84
N GLY A 486 4.71 -15.99 -10.95
CA GLY A 486 3.52 -16.78 -10.68
C GLY A 486 2.62 -17.03 -11.89
N PHE A 487 3.07 -16.74 -13.12
CA PHE A 487 2.36 -17.14 -14.33
C PHE A 487 2.49 -18.65 -14.55
N GLY A 488 1.42 -19.28 -15.01
CA GLY A 488 1.49 -20.64 -15.53
C GLY A 488 1.99 -20.62 -16.97
N VAL A 489 2.98 -21.43 -17.32
CA VAL A 489 3.51 -21.48 -18.70
C VAL A 489 3.43 -22.89 -19.25
N GLU A 490 2.82 -23.06 -20.42
CA GLU A 490 2.81 -24.31 -21.16
C GLU A 490 3.55 -24.15 -22.50
N ILE A 491 4.49 -25.06 -22.77
CA ILE A 491 5.29 -25.05 -24.01
C ILE A 491 4.58 -25.90 -25.07
N ASN A 492 4.08 -25.27 -26.14
CA ASN A 492 3.44 -26.00 -27.23
C ASN A 492 4.50 -26.54 -28.20
N LYS A 493 4.93 -27.80 -28.03
CA LYS A 493 5.83 -28.46 -28.99
C LYS A 493 5.06 -28.96 -30.22
N ASN A 494 5.53 -28.59 -31.41
CA ASN A 494 5.02 -29.12 -32.68
C ASN A 494 5.37 -30.61 -32.83
N GLU A 495 4.40 -31.51 -32.72
CA GLU A 495 4.54 -32.88 -33.20
C GLU A 495 4.49 -32.93 -34.74
N LYS A 496 5.65 -32.83 -35.38
CA LYS A 496 5.86 -33.45 -36.70
C LYS A 496 6.62 -34.77 -36.51
N SER A 497 5.95 -35.85 -36.12
CA SER A 497 6.17 -37.22 -36.66
C SER A 497 5.45 -38.35 -35.88
N LYS A 498 4.68 -39.13 -36.65
CA LYS A 498 4.19 -40.52 -36.45
C LYS A 498 2.98 -40.78 -35.54
N LYS A 499 1.85 -41.01 -36.21
CA LYS A 499 0.73 -41.87 -35.79
C LYS A 499 1.24 -43.14 -35.09
N LYS A 500 0.97 -43.27 -33.79
CA LYS A 500 0.43 -44.47 -33.13
C LYS A 500 0.16 -44.15 -31.67
N ASN A 501 -1.07 -44.42 -31.23
CA ASN A 501 -1.57 -44.33 -29.85
C ASN A 501 -0.49 -44.63 -28.81
N LYS A 502 0.03 -43.59 -28.17
CA LYS A 502 0.73 -43.67 -26.89
C LYS A 502 0.23 -42.52 -26.04
N LYS A 503 -0.22 -42.85 -24.83
CA LYS A 503 -0.61 -41.89 -23.79
C LYS A 503 0.43 -40.77 -23.73
N ILE A 504 -0.03 -39.54 -23.95
CA ILE A 504 0.74 -38.33 -23.73
C ILE A 504 1.01 -38.30 -22.22
N ASN A 505 2.28 -38.52 -21.83
CA ASN A 505 2.71 -38.23 -20.47
C ASN A 505 2.80 -36.71 -20.34
N ILE A 506 1.85 -36.16 -19.59
CA ILE A 506 1.76 -34.76 -19.22
C ILE A 506 2.88 -34.51 -18.19
N ASN A 507 3.98 -33.88 -18.60
CA ASN A 507 4.91 -33.28 -17.66
C ASN A 507 4.48 -31.83 -17.45
N THR A 508 3.58 -31.61 -16.49
CA THR A 508 3.44 -30.30 -15.85
C THR A 508 4.73 -30.05 -15.08
N HIS A 509 5.62 -29.18 -15.58
CA HIS A 509 6.62 -28.56 -14.72
C HIS A 509 5.88 -27.53 -13.86
N VAL A 510 5.19 -28.01 -12.82
CA VAL A 510 4.80 -27.17 -11.69
C VAL A 510 5.95 -27.30 -10.72
N ASP A 511 6.82 -26.30 -10.66
CA ASP A 511 7.82 -26.26 -9.59
C ASP A 511 7.07 -26.11 -8.26
N THR A 512 7.09 -27.17 -7.45
CA THR A 512 6.29 -27.31 -6.21
C THR A 512 6.81 -26.44 -5.06
N LYS A 513 7.76 -25.54 -5.34
CA LYS A 513 8.46 -24.69 -4.36
C LYS A 513 7.99 -23.24 -4.35
N ARG A 514 7.03 -22.87 -5.21
CA ARG A 514 6.56 -21.48 -5.37
C ARG A 514 5.03 -21.45 -5.43
N PRO A 515 4.37 -20.43 -4.83
CA PRO A 515 2.93 -20.40 -4.69
C PRO A 515 2.29 -20.11 -6.06
N THR A 516 1.81 -21.18 -6.69
CA THR A 516 1.03 -21.10 -7.92
C THR A 516 -0.37 -20.58 -7.57
N GLY A 517 -0.83 -19.56 -8.29
CA GLY A 517 -2.23 -19.14 -8.21
C GLY A 517 -3.15 -20.31 -8.56
N TYR A 518 -4.43 -20.21 -8.21
CA TYR A 518 -5.44 -21.16 -8.69
C TYR A 518 -5.40 -21.17 -10.23
N LEU A 519 -4.80 -22.20 -10.81
CA LEU A 519 -4.74 -22.42 -12.26
C LEU A 519 -5.97 -23.23 -12.65
N VAL A 520 -6.91 -22.60 -13.35
CA VAL A 520 -8.02 -23.31 -14.00
C VAL A 520 -7.61 -23.61 -15.44
N SER A 521 -7.57 -24.89 -15.81
CA SER A 521 -7.15 -25.34 -17.13
C SER A 521 -8.25 -25.16 -18.18
N ASN A 522 -7.85 -24.75 -19.40
CA ASN A 522 -7.97 -25.52 -20.67
C ASN A 522 -7.96 -24.58 -21.91
N PRO A 523 -6.92 -24.53 -22.75
CA PRO A 523 -6.97 -23.79 -24.01
C PRO A 523 -7.34 -24.68 -25.22
N ALA A 524 -8.17 -24.16 -26.11
CA ALA A 524 -8.51 -24.75 -27.40
C ALA A 524 -7.36 -24.59 -28.42
N SER A 525 -7.23 -25.56 -29.32
CA SER A 525 -6.08 -25.79 -30.20
C SER A 525 -6.06 -24.91 -31.48
N ILE A 526 -4.93 -24.26 -31.77
CA ILE A 526 -4.57 -23.68 -33.07
C ILE A 526 -3.06 -23.93 -33.32
N GLN A 527 -2.68 -24.23 -34.57
CA GLN A 527 -1.30 -24.53 -34.98
C GLN A 527 -0.43 -23.28 -35.16
N CYS A 528 0.73 -23.22 -34.49
CA CYS A 528 1.82 -22.29 -34.80
C CYS A 528 3.20 -22.83 -34.35
N SER A 529 4.30 -22.30 -34.88
CA SER A 529 5.68 -22.70 -34.56
C SER A 529 6.20 -22.00 -33.30
N SER A 530 6.53 -22.79 -32.26
CA SER A 530 7.11 -22.37 -30.96
C SER A 530 6.33 -21.28 -30.20
N ALA A 531 5.06 -21.56 -29.89
CA ALA A 531 4.24 -20.69 -29.04
C ALA A 531 4.25 -21.16 -27.57
N LEU A 532 4.36 -20.22 -26.64
CA LEU A 532 4.05 -20.42 -25.22
C LEU A 532 2.59 -20.07 -24.96
N SER A 533 1.89 -20.89 -24.19
CA SER A 533 0.61 -20.54 -23.58
C SER A 533 0.86 -20.02 -22.17
N VAL A 534 0.58 -18.74 -21.92
CA VAL A 534 0.83 -18.08 -20.63
C VAL A 534 -0.50 -17.85 -19.91
N CYS A 535 -0.69 -18.51 -18.77
CA CYS A 535 -1.85 -18.37 -17.90
C CYS A 535 -1.58 -17.28 -16.85
N VAL A 536 -2.47 -16.28 -16.81
CA VAL A 536 -2.33 -15.13 -15.92
C VAL A 536 -2.78 -15.49 -14.49
N PRO A 537 -1.99 -15.17 -13.45
CA PRO A 537 -2.40 -15.42 -12.08
C PRO A 537 -3.57 -14.51 -11.68
N THR A 538 -4.43 -15.00 -10.78
CA THR A 538 -5.69 -14.33 -10.39
C THR A 538 -5.49 -12.87 -9.95
N TRP A 539 -4.42 -12.60 -9.20
CA TRP A 539 -4.08 -11.27 -8.68
C TRP A 539 -3.57 -10.28 -9.75
N ARG A 540 -3.26 -10.77 -10.96
CA ARG A 540 -2.84 -9.98 -12.14
C ARG A 540 -3.87 -10.01 -13.29
N ALA A 541 -5.02 -10.65 -13.09
CA ALA A 541 -6.01 -10.85 -14.15
C ALA A 541 -6.71 -9.56 -14.62
N LYS A 542 -6.51 -8.44 -13.91
CA LYS A 542 -7.08 -7.13 -14.27
C LYS A 542 -6.13 -6.25 -15.06
N ASP A 543 -4.82 -6.33 -14.81
CA ASP A 543 -3.80 -5.54 -15.48
C ASP A 543 -3.15 -6.27 -16.66
N ILE A 544 -3.10 -7.60 -16.64
CA ILE A 544 -2.57 -8.41 -17.75
C ILE A 544 -3.70 -8.96 -18.61
N SER A 545 -3.69 -8.60 -19.90
CA SER A 545 -4.77 -8.92 -20.83
C SER A 545 -4.34 -9.18 -22.27
N ILE A 546 -3.15 -8.71 -22.68
CA ILE A 546 -2.60 -8.82 -24.04
C ILE A 546 -1.13 -9.27 -24.04
N PRO A 547 -0.59 -9.78 -25.16
CA PRO A 547 0.81 -10.23 -25.25
C PRO A 547 1.85 -9.16 -24.90
N GLU A 548 1.59 -7.88 -25.21
CA GLU A 548 2.46 -6.76 -24.85
C GLU A 548 2.66 -6.63 -23.33
N ASP A 549 1.64 -6.94 -22.52
CA ASP A 549 1.76 -6.91 -21.07
C ASP A 549 2.77 -7.99 -20.58
N ILE A 550 2.79 -9.15 -21.25
CA ILE A 550 3.76 -10.21 -20.97
C ILE A 550 5.17 -9.79 -21.41
N VAL A 551 5.30 -9.04 -22.51
CA VAL A 551 6.59 -8.46 -22.93
C VAL A 551 7.13 -7.52 -21.87
N GLU A 552 6.29 -6.68 -21.27
CA GLU A 552 6.69 -5.79 -20.17
C GLU A 552 7.20 -6.58 -18.96
N GLU A 553 6.46 -7.62 -18.52
CA GLU A 553 6.85 -8.47 -17.39
C GLU A 553 8.19 -9.18 -17.62
N VAL A 554 8.42 -9.67 -18.83
CA VAL A 554 9.71 -10.29 -19.19
C VAL A 554 10.83 -9.26 -19.23
N ALA A 555 10.60 -8.13 -19.89
CA ALA A 555 11.64 -7.12 -20.09
C ALA A 555 12.03 -6.44 -18.76
N ARG A 556 11.08 -6.17 -17.86
CA ARG A 556 11.37 -5.54 -16.56
C ARG A 556 12.17 -6.47 -15.65
N ILE A 557 11.85 -7.77 -15.58
CA ILE A 557 12.62 -8.73 -14.76
C ILE A 557 13.94 -9.11 -15.43
N TYR A 558 13.99 -9.16 -16.77
CA TYR A 558 15.26 -9.25 -17.49
C TYR A 558 16.15 -8.05 -17.16
N GLY A 559 15.55 -6.88 -16.94
CA GLY A 559 16.20 -5.63 -16.56
C GLY A 559 16.51 -4.78 -17.78
N TYR A 560 15.97 -3.57 -17.82
CA TYR A 560 16.16 -2.65 -18.96
C TYR A 560 17.63 -2.27 -19.16
N ASN A 561 18.44 -2.25 -18.10
CA ASN A 561 19.88 -2.00 -18.20
C ASN A 561 20.66 -3.12 -18.93
N ASN A 562 20.05 -4.31 -19.09
CA ASN A 562 20.64 -5.42 -19.84
C ASN A 562 20.29 -5.38 -21.34
N LEU A 563 19.42 -4.45 -21.76
CA LEU A 563 19.08 -4.25 -23.16
C LEU A 563 20.14 -3.38 -23.83
N LYS A 564 20.63 -3.83 -24.99
CA LYS A 564 21.61 -3.07 -25.77
C LYS A 564 20.91 -1.91 -26.48
N PRO A 565 21.34 -0.66 -26.29
CA PRO A 565 20.77 0.46 -27.04
C PRO A 565 21.18 0.36 -28.50
N GLU A 566 20.18 0.34 -29.40
CA GLU A 566 20.38 0.35 -30.85
C GLU A 566 19.65 1.55 -31.47
N MET A 567 20.28 2.21 -32.45
CA MET A 567 19.63 3.31 -33.15
C MET A 567 18.54 2.79 -34.09
N PRO A 568 17.33 3.40 -34.09
CA PRO A 568 16.29 3.01 -35.02
C PRO A 568 16.71 3.30 -36.46
N VAL A 569 16.53 2.33 -37.35
CA VAL A 569 16.74 2.51 -38.79
C VAL A 569 15.46 3.07 -39.40
N ALA A 570 15.49 4.34 -39.80
CA ALA A 570 14.36 5.00 -40.45
C ALA A 570 14.79 5.64 -41.78
N MET A 571 13.86 5.70 -42.73
CA MET A 571 14.07 6.41 -43.98
C MET A 571 14.03 7.92 -43.73
N ILE A 572 15.13 8.61 -44.01
CA ILE A 572 15.19 10.08 -43.89
C ILE A 572 14.38 10.70 -45.02
N LYS A 573 13.34 11.45 -44.66
CA LYS A 573 12.55 12.29 -45.57
C LYS A 573 12.67 13.74 -45.13
N ALA A 574 12.72 14.66 -46.09
CA ALA A 574 12.71 16.09 -45.78
C ALA A 574 11.44 16.44 -44.99
N PRO A 575 11.54 17.13 -43.83
CA PRO A 575 10.38 17.50 -43.03
C PRO A 575 9.55 18.55 -43.77
N LYS A 576 8.22 18.45 -43.68
CA LYS A 576 7.34 19.53 -44.14
C LYS A 576 7.48 20.72 -43.17
N ILE A 577 7.86 21.88 -43.69
CA ILE A 577 7.96 23.11 -42.90
C ILE A 577 6.56 23.57 -42.49
N ASN A 578 6.35 23.81 -41.21
CA ASN A 578 5.16 24.49 -40.72
C ASN A 578 5.35 26.01 -40.90
N GLN A 579 4.57 26.59 -41.82
CA GLN A 579 4.65 28.01 -42.20
C GLN A 579 4.31 28.94 -41.03
N GLU A 580 3.34 28.58 -40.19
CA GLU A 580 2.96 29.39 -39.03
C GLU A 580 4.06 29.45 -37.98
N LYS A 581 4.72 28.32 -37.69
CA LYS A 581 5.87 28.31 -36.77
C LYS A 581 7.06 29.10 -37.32
N ALA A 582 7.25 29.09 -38.65
CA ALA A 582 8.27 29.91 -39.30
C ALA A 582 7.95 31.40 -39.13
N LEU A 583 6.70 31.79 -39.38
CA LEU A 583 6.22 33.15 -39.18
C LEU A 583 6.30 33.59 -37.72
N GLU A 584 5.87 32.75 -36.77
CA GLU A 584 5.97 33.02 -35.34
C GLU A 584 7.41 33.31 -34.93
N ARG A 585 8.35 32.48 -35.40
CA ARG A 585 9.79 32.68 -35.14
C ARG A 585 10.32 33.97 -35.77
N GLU A 586 9.85 34.31 -36.97
CA GLU A 586 10.20 35.57 -37.63
C GLU A 586 9.69 36.77 -36.83
N ILE A 587 8.43 36.75 -36.38
CA ILE A 587 7.85 37.78 -35.51
C ILE A 587 8.65 37.90 -34.22
N LYS A 588 8.99 36.77 -33.57
CA LYS A 588 9.84 36.77 -32.36
C LYS A 588 11.18 37.43 -32.61
N ASN A 589 11.86 37.12 -33.72
CA ASN A 589 13.13 37.74 -34.07
C ASN A 589 12.99 39.25 -34.32
N ILE A 590 11.94 39.68 -35.01
CA ILE A 590 11.69 41.11 -35.27
C ILE A 590 11.45 41.87 -33.96
N LEU A 591 10.59 41.34 -33.08
CA LEU A 591 10.25 42.00 -31.81
C LEU A 591 11.43 42.00 -30.83
N SER A 592 12.16 40.89 -30.74
CA SER A 592 13.29 40.78 -29.82
C SER A 592 14.55 41.47 -30.33
N GLN A 593 15.04 41.12 -31.52
CA GLN A 593 16.31 41.64 -32.05
C GLN A 593 16.14 42.98 -32.73
N GLY A 594 15.04 43.18 -33.47
CA GLY A 594 14.76 44.42 -34.18
C GLY A 594 14.31 45.54 -33.25
N ALA A 595 13.31 45.27 -32.40
CA ALA A 595 12.69 46.28 -31.55
C ALA A 595 13.19 46.27 -30.08
N GLY A 596 13.98 45.27 -29.69
CA GLY A 596 14.57 45.18 -28.34
C GLY A 596 13.55 44.86 -27.24
N LEU A 597 12.43 44.19 -27.55
CA LEU A 597 11.45 43.77 -26.55
C LEU A 597 11.88 42.43 -25.93
N THR A 598 11.57 42.24 -24.66
CA THR A 598 11.78 40.97 -23.94
C THR A 598 10.54 40.09 -24.05
N GLU A 599 10.72 38.84 -24.48
CA GLU A 599 9.65 37.84 -24.47
C GLU A 599 9.32 37.45 -23.02
N VAL A 600 8.03 37.37 -22.69
CA VAL A 600 7.55 36.90 -21.39
C VAL A 600 6.54 35.77 -21.54
N TYR A 601 6.48 34.91 -20.52
CA TYR A 601 5.55 33.78 -20.46
C TYR A 601 4.64 33.96 -19.26
N ASN A 602 3.35 34.19 -19.51
CA ASN A 602 2.35 34.38 -18.46
C ASN A 602 1.45 33.16 -18.30
N TYR A 603 0.86 33.01 -17.13
CA TYR A 603 -0.23 32.06 -16.94
C TYR A 603 -1.38 32.36 -17.92
N SER A 604 -2.08 31.30 -18.31
CA SER A 604 -3.34 31.39 -19.06
C SER A 604 -4.52 31.88 -18.23
N PHE A 605 -4.28 32.19 -16.95
CA PHE A 605 -5.30 32.58 -15.98
C PHE A 605 -5.22 34.06 -15.63
N VAL A 606 -6.38 34.65 -15.38
CA VAL A 606 -6.56 36.04 -14.95
C VAL A 606 -7.55 36.11 -13.78
N GLY A 607 -7.51 37.22 -13.04
CA GLY A 607 -8.37 37.43 -11.88
C GLY A 607 -9.55 38.35 -12.16
N GLU A 608 -10.68 38.11 -11.52
CA GLU A 608 -11.87 38.97 -11.62
C GLU A 608 -11.54 40.43 -11.24
N LYS A 609 -10.88 40.63 -10.09
CA LYS A 609 -10.45 41.97 -9.65
C LYS A 609 -9.48 42.66 -10.61
N GLN A 610 -8.65 41.90 -11.32
CA GLN A 610 -7.71 42.42 -12.31
C GLN A 610 -8.47 42.93 -13.53
N LEU A 611 -9.42 42.14 -14.03
CA LEU A 611 -10.29 42.49 -15.15
C LEU A 611 -11.22 43.67 -14.81
N ASP A 612 -11.80 43.68 -13.61
CA ASP A 612 -12.66 44.77 -13.13
C ASP A 612 -11.91 46.12 -13.12
N LYS A 613 -10.65 46.13 -12.67
CA LYS A 613 -9.79 47.33 -12.70
C LYS A 613 -9.50 47.83 -14.10
N LEU A 614 -9.51 46.94 -15.09
CA LEU A 614 -9.33 47.26 -16.51
C LEU A 614 -10.66 47.64 -17.19
N GLY A 615 -11.79 47.61 -16.45
CA GLY A 615 -13.12 47.85 -16.99
C GLY A 615 -13.59 46.77 -17.96
N ILE A 616 -13.04 45.55 -17.87
CA ILE A 616 -13.37 44.43 -18.76
C ILE A 616 -14.53 43.64 -18.16
N SER A 617 -15.61 43.47 -18.93
CA SER A 617 -16.77 42.68 -18.51
C SER A 617 -16.44 41.19 -18.40
N LEU A 618 -16.87 40.58 -17.30
CA LEU A 618 -16.65 39.16 -17.00
C LEU A 618 -17.61 38.21 -17.74
N HIS A 619 -18.70 38.72 -18.34
CA HIS A 619 -19.81 37.90 -18.88
C HIS A 619 -19.34 36.79 -19.85
N ASN A 620 -18.33 37.08 -20.66
CA ASN A 620 -17.87 36.16 -21.70
C ASN A 620 -16.65 35.32 -21.29
N TYR A 621 -16.08 35.54 -20.11
CA TYR A 621 -14.89 34.80 -19.65
C TYR A 621 -15.24 33.38 -19.21
N ILE A 622 -14.34 32.44 -19.49
CA ILE A 622 -14.50 31.05 -19.09
C ILE A 622 -13.95 30.88 -17.67
N GLN A 623 -14.82 30.51 -16.73
CA GLN A 623 -14.47 30.29 -15.33
C GLN A 623 -13.99 28.86 -15.07
N LEU A 624 -12.94 28.73 -14.27
CA LEU A 624 -12.44 27.45 -13.78
C LEU A 624 -13.35 26.96 -12.65
N ALA A 625 -13.80 25.71 -12.74
CA ALA A 625 -14.60 25.09 -11.67
C ALA A 625 -13.79 24.88 -10.37
N ASN A 626 -12.49 24.58 -10.50
CA ASN A 626 -11.58 24.33 -9.37
C ASN A 626 -10.25 25.07 -9.59
N PRO A 627 -10.20 26.40 -9.37
CA PRO A 627 -8.99 27.18 -9.57
C PRO A 627 -7.91 26.84 -8.52
N ILE A 628 -6.64 26.83 -8.93
CA ILE A 628 -5.49 26.58 -8.02
C ILE A 628 -5.36 27.69 -6.99
N VAL A 629 -5.60 28.95 -7.40
CA VAL A 629 -5.57 30.13 -6.54
C VAL A 629 -6.88 30.88 -6.70
N SER A 630 -7.50 31.27 -5.60
CA SER A 630 -8.79 31.98 -5.58
C SER A 630 -8.78 33.33 -6.32
N GLN A 631 -7.61 33.86 -6.65
CA GLN A 631 -7.42 35.11 -7.38
C GLN A 631 -7.31 34.91 -8.90
N HIS A 632 -7.11 33.67 -9.38
CA HIS A 632 -6.95 33.33 -10.79
C HIS A 632 -8.03 32.32 -11.18
N THR A 633 -9.25 32.84 -11.34
CA THR A 633 -10.47 32.03 -11.51
C THR A 633 -10.89 31.90 -12.98
N MET A 634 -10.29 32.67 -13.90
CA MET A 634 -10.76 32.82 -15.27
C MET A 634 -9.66 32.55 -16.30
N LEU A 635 -10.00 32.00 -17.46
CA LEU A 635 -9.09 31.89 -18.61
C LEU A 635 -8.95 33.23 -19.35
N ARG A 636 -7.73 33.59 -19.75
CA ARG A 636 -7.44 34.87 -20.42
C ARG A 636 -8.07 34.94 -21.82
N GLN A 637 -8.73 36.05 -22.13
CA GLN A 637 -9.18 36.39 -23.49
C GLN A 637 -8.23 37.32 -24.24
N SER A 638 -7.25 37.87 -23.52
CA SER A 638 -6.21 38.76 -24.04
C SER A 638 -4.92 38.52 -23.25
N LEU A 639 -3.79 38.78 -23.89
CA LEU A 639 -2.46 38.76 -23.23
C LEU A 639 -2.20 40.01 -22.40
N ILE A 640 -2.95 41.09 -22.66
CA ILE A 640 -2.73 42.42 -22.07
C ILE A 640 -2.82 42.43 -20.52
N PRO A 641 -3.82 41.81 -19.86
CA PRO A 641 -3.92 41.89 -18.40
C PRO A 641 -2.66 41.41 -17.68
N ASN A 642 -2.10 40.28 -18.11
CA ASN A 642 -0.91 39.72 -17.48
C ASN A 642 0.37 40.47 -17.88
N LEU A 643 0.43 41.03 -19.11
CA LEU A 643 1.50 41.95 -19.48
C LEU A 643 1.51 43.23 -18.63
N LEU A 644 0.33 43.76 -18.27
CA LEU A 644 0.23 44.92 -17.36
C LEU A 644 0.69 44.58 -15.95
N ASP A 645 0.39 43.39 -15.44
CA ASP A 645 0.92 42.95 -14.15
C ASP A 645 2.44 42.81 -14.18
N ASN A 646 3.02 42.33 -15.27
CA ASN A 646 4.48 42.31 -15.45
C ASN A 646 5.07 43.72 -15.39
N ILE A 647 4.44 44.70 -16.05
CA ILE A 647 4.86 46.11 -15.98
C ILE A 647 4.76 46.60 -14.54
N LYS A 648 3.62 46.37 -13.88
CA LYS A 648 3.38 46.80 -12.49
C LYS A 648 4.40 46.23 -11.51
N LEU A 649 4.83 44.98 -11.69
CA LEU A 649 5.85 44.34 -10.86
C LEU A 649 7.26 44.91 -11.09
N ASN A 650 7.55 45.38 -12.30
CA ASN A 650 8.90 45.79 -12.70
C ASN A 650 9.12 47.32 -12.70
N GLN A 651 8.06 48.12 -12.79
CA GLN A 651 8.13 49.59 -12.93
C GLN A 651 8.83 50.30 -11.76
N ALA A 652 8.91 49.66 -10.59
CA ALA A 652 9.66 50.21 -9.45
C ALA A 652 11.19 50.10 -9.61
N LYS A 653 11.66 49.21 -10.49
CA LYS A 653 13.09 48.91 -10.70
C LYS A 653 13.62 49.38 -12.05
N TYR A 654 12.75 49.47 -13.05
CA TYR A 654 13.14 49.79 -14.42
C TYR A 654 12.34 50.99 -14.93
N GLU A 655 13.05 52.00 -15.42
CA GLU A 655 12.44 53.19 -16.03
C GLU A 655 11.81 52.89 -17.40
N ASN A 656 12.39 51.95 -18.16
CA ASN A 656 11.93 51.56 -19.48
C ASN A 656 11.67 50.05 -19.52
N ILE A 657 10.43 49.66 -19.82
CA ILE A 657 9.99 48.26 -19.89
C ILE A 657 9.39 48.00 -21.27
N LYS A 658 9.97 47.04 -22.00
CA LYS A 658 9.55 46.64 -23.35
C LYS A 658 9.32 45.14 -23.36
N LEU A 659 8.06 44.71 -23.36
CA LEU A 659 7.69 43.29 -23.26
C LEU A 659 6.82 42.88 -24.45
N PHE A 660 6.90 41.61 -24.83
CA PHE A 660 5.92 40.98 -25.69
C PHE A 660 5.65 39.54 -25.24
N GLU A 661 4.48 39.02 -25.59
CA GLU A 661 4.11 37.62 -25.39
C GLU A 661 3.45 37.11 -26.66
N ILE A 662 3.74 35.86 -27.03
CA ILE A 662 2.99 35.11 -28.02
C ILE A 662 2.37 33.92 -27.31
N GLY A 663 1.04 33.82 -27.32
CA GLY A 663 0.36 32.72 -26.66
C GLY A 663 -1.14 32.71 -26.92
N ASN A 664 -1.76 31.60 -26.51
CA ASN A 664 -3.17 31.35 -26.76
C ASN A 664 -4.07 32.21 -25.86
N VAL A 665 -5.25 32.55 -26.40
CA VAL A 665 -6.38 33.16 -25.70
C VAL A 665 -7.60 32.25 -25.81
N PHE A 666 -8.53 32.35 -24.85
CA PHE A 666 -9.63 31.41 -24.68
C PHE A 666 -10.97 32.13 -24.76
N LEU A 667 -11.57 32.11 -25.95
CA LEU A 667 -12.83 32.79 -26.22
C LEU A 667 -14.01 31.83 -26.00
N ASN A 668 -15.08 32.32 -25.39
CA ASN A 668 -16.27 31.51 -25.10
C ASN A 668 -17.19 31.41 -26.33
N PHE A 669 -16.72 30.69 -27.36
CA PHE A 669 -17.49 30.38 -28.55
C PHE A 669 -17.91 28.91 -28.58
N SER A 670 -19.18 28.67 -28.90
CA SER A 670 -19.66 27.32 -29.19
C SER A 670 -19.02 26.80 -30.48
N GLY A 671 -18.35 25.65 -30.44
CA GLY A 671 -17.83 25.05 -31.66
C GLY A 671 -18.91 24.32 -32.45
N ALA A 672 -18.56 23.87 -33.65
CA ALA A 672 -19.48 23.21 -34.58
C ALA A 672 -19.47 21.68 -34.48
N LEU A 673 -18.44 21.09 -33.88
CA LEU A 673 -18.20 19.65 -33.85
C LEU A 673 -18.82 19.01 -32.62
N ASN A 674 -19.58 17.93 -32.79
CA ASN A 674 -20.09 17.15 -31.66
C ASN A 674 -18.94 16.39 -30.98
N LYS A 675 -18.95 16.39 -29.65
CA LYS A 675 -17.95 15.68 -28.82
C LYS A 675 -18.08 14.16 -28.93
N SER A 676 -19.27 13.65 -29.25
CA SER A 676 -19.52 12.24 -29.52
C SER A 676 -20.84 12.07 -30.28
N ASP A 677 -21.02 10.95 -30.99
CA ASP A 677 -22.28 10.62 -31.68
C ASP A 677 -23.46 10.37 -30.73
N LYS A 678 -23.21 10.24 -29.42
CA LYS A 678 -24.22 9.91 -28.40
C LYS A 678 -24.81 11.10 -27.66
N ASN A 679 -24.16 12.26 -27.68
CA ASN A 679 -24.60 13.47 -26.97
C ASN A 679 -24.53 14.72 -27.89
N ASN A 680 -25.46 15.66 -27.70
CA ASN A 680 -25.48 16.96 -28.42
C ASN A 680 -24.45 17.99 -27.91
N ASP A 681 -23.50 17.58 -27.06
CA ASP A 681 -22.44 18.46 -26.58
C ASP A 681 -21.47 18.78 -27.72
N LYS A 682 -21.22 20.06 -27.98
CA LYS A 682 -20.26 20.50 -28.99
C LYS A 682 -18.90 20.78 -28.35
N LEU A 683 -17.83 20.45 -29.08
CA LEU A 683 -16.47 20.88 -28.75
C LEU A 683 -16.39 22.42 -28.80
N PRO A 684 -15.51 23.05 -28.02
CA PRO A 684 -15.21 24.47 -28.16
C PRO A 684 -14.73 24.80 -29.57
N HIS A 685 -15.00 26.02 -30.05
CA HIS A 685 -14.47 26.49 -31.33
C HIS A 685 -12.94 26.50 -31.31
N GLN A 686 -12.31 25.99 -32.36
CA GLN A 686 -10.87 26.05 -32.58
C GLN A 686 -10.65 26.80 -33.90
N GLU A 687 -9.95 27.93 -33.84
CA GLU A 687 -9.39 28.53 -35.05
C GLU A 687 -8.20 27.64 -35.46
N ASN A 688 -8.31 27.01 -36.62
CA ASN A 688 -7.26 26.14 -37.18
C ASN A 688 -6.17 26.95 -37.84
#